data_AF-A0A841C8U1-F1
#
_entry.id   AF-A0A841C8U1-F1
#
_cell.length_a   1.000
_cell.length_b   1.000
_cell.length_c   1.000
_cell.angle_alpha   90.00
_cell.angle_beta   90.00
_cell.angle_gamma   90.00
#
_symmetry.space_group_name_H-M   'P 1'
#
loop_
_entity.id
_entity.type
_entity.pdbx_description
1 polymer ?
#
loop_
_entity_poly.entity_id
_entity_poly.type
_entity_poly.pdbx_seq_one_letter_code
_entity_poly.pdbx_strand_id
1 'polypeptide(L)'
;MTISAGRLLRSLDPLPFGARQQLLARTARELVGTPELDALLRDLDGRGGLFERRVALQIAYVAGHGEFVGHCLSAPQTSLAGRALGVAIRLDLPARVFLDRLPHLPTELRRRLYRAVRRGDRRTLADALLPAVRAAYGDDEATALLHACSADVVRAALPELEHSVTNSTALGRRHPEVLLDFVDAELSATAPAWWSTTWHRFGEGVVAAAPAAPDRVLDLVERVLPHAHLPWNLHRVLACLARHAPERVVAILADPRRTGRIPARRSLWRALAVVSDADLVTVARVLDGAARVRFLHAVAPSRRAAVVAGVFGDRADVPLDVLGELPAAARAVVARRLLARPQVTDDPVRRLAATSMLPWTEAREALRAATRRATADDRATGYELYVRAAVATRDPVAVGEVVASFARLTNEQDPVRARALAALADVPGWLFRADEADTLTRVMIDATEARDASWQTTNATRALAGVLLREGALSRRPELVDAALTALERLSRNAPHIDLRGLDRSLPRGAEHRVFAALEPRLAKDARRGRYALLLGLAAGLGRRAWYLPGVQDLLDRARSAKNDGVVATAVDLWLAPPRTRDERVARVLAGDLSTITLHSVRETVARRRTDLLDRVIGKPLRGRFLRLGTRYVPPFGNCFHRWLPRQVAAHTAELHELAKSRHANVYERAAAVRALGHVPGAVDVVRGFLEDREVPVVEAALAALAWTDEPSAVLPDLLAHVDTDRARVAVYALSRCALFTPPDRLGALLAPVLTGRKVTARKEAVRLIARHRTPGAAAALSEAWDGAHRDVKRALVSATRWFLDDEAAWDLLARATADEREVATELLDLPPTAVARRHRDRYAELVRAVAASTDPDTARRGLEALPQWIRWADGTADLLVGLVVDLDNTATWESALAALMRASATASDPEPLRRAVAGLLAVADRHETEPFRDLPGRQRITALVRHVVERRDAIGWRATARVLAPDLAAAGHHSSAVTLATLAVPWEEGAELDALREVARFAVRPTLRWQASGELADVLNRLLPRLSRRRLHQVATALAAECPPLALAVVEVVGRGAGWPGEWRDLLRELRRHDDPDVREAALAVFTDRE
;
A
#
# COMPACT_ATOMS: atom_id res chain seq x y z
N MET A 1 -39.63 -40.91 20.29
CA MET A 1 -40.40 -39.70 20.65
C MET A 1 -40.18 -38.67 19.56
N THR A 2 -41.24 -38.22 18.90
CA THR A 2 -41.18 -37.20 17.83
C THR A 2 -40.71 -35.86 18.40
N ILE A 3 -39.63 -35.29 17.83
CA ILE A 3 -39.14 -33.96 18.20
C ILE A 3 -39.98 -32.92 17.46
N SER A 4 -40.86 -32.20 18.16
CA SER A 4 -41.60 -31.07 17.58
C SER A 4 -40.78 -29.78 17.62
N ALA A 5 -41.06 -28.83 16.71
CA ALA A 5 -40.36 -27.56 16.67
C ALA A 5 -40.47 -26.79 17.99
N GLY A 6 -41.66 -26.79 18.61
CA GLY A 6 -41.88 -26.16 19.92
C GLY A 6 -41.01 -26.73 21.05
N ARG A 7 -40.78 -28.06 21.07
CA ARG A 7 -39.89 -28.69 22.06
C ARG A 7 -38.44 -28.28 21.82
N LEU A 8 -37.99 -28.30 20.56
CA LEU A 8 -36.63 -27.90 20.18
C LEU A 8 -36.35 -26.43 20.54
N LEU A 9 -37.25 -25.51 20.19
CA LEU A 9 -37.09 -24.08 20.47
C LEU A 9 -36.99 -23.79 21.97
N ARG A 10 -37.78 -24.48 22.81
CA ARG A 10 -37.67 -24.38 24.28
C ARG A 10 -36.31 -24.88 24.80
N SER A 11 -35.79 -25.98 24.24
CA SER A 11 -34.47 -26.49 24.63
C SER A 11 -33.31 -25.59 24.20
N LEU A 12 -33.50 -24.74 23.18
CA LEU A 12 -32.49 -23.76 22.75
C LEU A 12 -32.43 -22.53 23.66
N ASP A 13 -33.54 -22.15 24.31
CA ASP A 13 -33.67 -20.88 25.05
C ASP A 13 -32.62 -20.65 26.16
N PRO A 14 -32.30 -21.61 27.06
CA PRO A 14 -31.33 -21.36 28.12
C PRO A 14 -29.88 -21.43 27.63
N LEU A 15 -29.64 -21.80 26.37
CA LEU A 15 -28.30 -22.13 25.87
C LEU A 15 -27.58 -20.93 25.22
N PRO A 16 -26.26 -20.75 25.49
CA PRO A 16 -25.44 -19.84 24.70
C PRO A 16 -25.42 -20.24 23.22
N PHE A 17 -25.14 -19.28 22.32
CA PHE A 17 -25.16 -19.50 20.86
C PHE A 17 -24.34 -20.73 20.43
N GLY A 18 -23.15 -20.94 20.98
CA GLY A 18 -22.32 -22.11 20.66
C GLY A 18 -22.99 -23.44 21.00
N ALA A 19 -23.58 -23.55 22.19
CA ALA A 19 -24.30 -24.75 22.62
C ALA A 19 -25.60 -24.97 21.82
N ARG A 20 -26.30 -23.90 21.42
CA ARG A 20 -27.43 -23.99 20.48
C ARG A 20 -27.00 -24.61 19.15
N GLN A 21 -25.90 -24.15 18.54
CA GLN A 21 -25.42 -24.74 17.28
C GLN A 21 -25.06 -26.22 17.42
N GLN A 22 -24.50 -26.63 18.56
CA GLN A 22 -24.21 -28.04 18.86
C GLN A 22 -25.48 -28.88 18.97
N LEU A 23 -26.52 -28.38 19.67
CA LEU A 23 -27.80 -29.06 19.78
C LEU A 23 -28.49 -29.21 18.41
N LEU A 24 -28.49 -28.15 17.60
CA LEU A 24 -29.04 -28.19 16.24
C LEU A 24 -28.32 -29.22 15.36
N ALA A 25 -26.98 -29.25 15.43
CA ALA A 25 -26.19 -30.20 14.66
C ALA A 25 -26.42 -31.65 15.11
N ARG A 26 -26.60 -31.88 16.41
CA ARG A 26 -26.94 -33.20 16.95
C ARG A 26 -28.33 -33.65 16.48
N THR A 27 -29.33 -32.78 16.66
CA THR A 27 -30.72 -33.03 16.23
C THR A 27 -30.79 -33.36 14.74
N ALA A 28 -30.08 -32.59 13.90
CA ALA A 28 -30.02 -32.87 12.48
C ALA A 28 -29.47 -34.27 12.19
N ARG A 29 -28.32 -34.64 12.78
CA ARG A 29 -27.71 -35.96 12.55
C ARG A 29 -28.56 -37.13 13.03
N GLU A 30 -29.33 -36.95 14.09
CA GLU A 30 -30.26 -37.97 14.62
C GLU A 30 -31.47 -38.20 13.70
N LEU A 31 -31.87 -37.19 12.91
CA LEU A 31 -33.06 -37.24 12.05
C LEU A 31 -32.74 -37.43 10.55
N VAL A 32 -31.46 -37.44 10.14
CA VAL A 32 -31.09 -37.66 8.73
C VAL A 32 -31.67 -38.99 8.23
N GLY A 33 -32.39 -38.93 7.10
CA GLY A 33 -32.96 -40.11 6.44
C GLY A 33 -34.31 -40.57 7.01
N THR A 34 -34.92 -39.82 7.93
CA THR A 34 -36.22 -40.16 8.52
C THR A 34 -37.31 -39.15 8.12
N PRO A 35 -38.60 -39.56 8.01
CA PRO A 35 -39.70 -38.65 7.64
C PRO A 35 -39.95 -37.56 8.69
N GLU A 36 -39.49 -37.77 9.93
CA GLU A 36 -39.56 -36.77 11.00
C GLU A 36 -38.71 -35.53 10.73
N LEU A 37 -37.65 -35.64 9.93
CA LEU A 37 -36.86 -34.47 9.51
C LEU A 37 -37.72 -33.50 8.69
N ASP A 38 -38.44 -34.01 7.70
CA ASP A 38 -39.28 -33.19 6.81
C ASP A 38 -40.45 -32.58 7.56
N ALA A 39 -41.02 -33.33 8.52
CA ALA A 39 -42.06 -32.83 9.40
C ALA A 39 -41.52 -31.68 10.29
N LEU A 40 -40.32 -31.83 10.86
CA LEU A 40 -39.70 -30.80 11.68
C LEU A 40 -39.34 -29.54 10.87
N LEU A 41 -38.77 -29.71 9.68
CA LEU A 41 -38.42 -28.59 8.79
C LEU A 41 -39.67 -27.81 8.36
N ARG A 42 -40.76 -28.51 8.02
CA ARG A 42 -42.06 -27.88 7.69
C ARG A 42 -42.72 -27.20 8.90
N ASP A 43 -42.69 -27.80 10.09
CA ASP A 43 -43.19 -27.18 11.33
C ASP A 43 -42.41 -25.89 11.67
N LEU A 44 -41.08 -25.91 11.52
CA LEU A 44 -40.25 -24.71 11.72
C LEU A 44 -40.52 -23.62 10.68
N ASP A 45 -40.66 -23.97 9.39
CA ASP A 45 -40.94 -22.99 8.34
C ASP A 45 -42.36 -22.40 8.44
N GLY A 46 -43.34 -23.25 8.78
CA GLY A 46 -44.75 -22.88 8.93
C GLY A 46 -45.04 -21.89 10.06
N ARG A 47 -44.14 -21.77 11.05
CA ARG A 47 -44.23 -20.77 12.13
C ARG A 47 -43.96 -19.34 11.65
N GLY A 48 -43.45 -19.14 10.44
CA GLY A 48 -43.35 -17.84 9.77
C GLY A 48 -42.23 -16.90 10.26
N GLY A 49 -41.65 -17.13 11.44
CA GLY A 49 -40.59 -16.29 12.00
C GLY A 49 -39.21 -16.50 11.35
N LEU A 50 -38.45 -15.42 11.17
CA LEU A 50 -37.11 -15.45 10.57
C LEU A 50 -36.11 -16.29 11.39
N PHE A 51 -36.29 -16.35 12.71
CA PHE A 51 -35.44 -17.15 13.60
C PHE A 51 -35.65 -18.64 13.37
N GLU A 52 -36.90 -19.09 13.35
CA GLU A 52 -37.33 -20.46 13.13
C GLU A 52 -36.88 -20.96 11.75
N ARG A 53 -37.06 -20.15 10.70
CA ARG A 53 -36.55 -20.45 9.35
C ARG A 53 -35.03 -20.58 9.29
N ARG A 54 -34.29 -19.75 10.03
CA ARG A 54 -32.82 -19.87 10.13
C ARG A 54 -32.39 -21.14 10.87
N VAL A 55 -33.17 -21.56 11.87
CA VAL A 55 -32.96 -22.83 12.57
C VAL A 55 -33.22 -23.99 11.61
N ALA A 56 -34.34 -23.98 10.88
CA ALA A 56 -34.66 -24.99 9.87
C ALA A 56 -33.56 -25.09 8.81
N LEU A 57 -33.11 -23.96 8.25
CA LEU A 57 -32.01 -23.93 7.28
C LEU A 57 -30.70 -24.50 7.84
N GLN A 58 -30.40 -24.26 9.13
CA GLN A 58 -29.21 -24.82 9.78
C GLN A 58 -29.32 -26.34 9.95
N ILE A 59 -30.50 -26.85 10.32
CA ILE A 59 -30.77 -28.29 10.41
C ILE A 59 -30.66 -28.93 9.02
N ALA A 60 -31.33 -28.36 8.02
CA ALA A 60 -31.28 -28.82 6.63
C ALA A 60 -29.85 -28.84 6.07
N TYR A 61 -29.04 -27.83 6.39
CA TYR A 61 -27.62 -27.82 6.01
C TYR A 61 -26.84 -28.98 6.62
N VAL A 62 -26.97 -29.20 7.94
CA VAL A 62 -26.26 -30.28 8.62
C VAL A 62 -26.74 -31.66 8.15
N ALA A 63 -28.03 -31.77 7.82
CA ALA A 63 -28.64 -32.98 7.32
C ALA A 63 -28.40 -33.25 5.82
N GLY A 64 -27.83 -32.29 5.07
CA GLY A 64 -27.66 -32.41 3.62
C GLY A 64 -28.95 -32.32 2.81
N HIS A 65 -30.03 -31.74 3.37
CA HIS A 65 -31.35 -31.71 2.76
C HIS A 65 -31.45 -30.63 1.66
N GLY A 66 -31.06 -30.99 0.43
CA GLY A 66 -30.95 -30.07 -0.70
C GLY A 66 -32.27 -29.38 -1.11
N GLU A 67 -33.40 -30.08 -1.11
CA GLU A 67 -34.69 -29.52 -1.55
C GLU A 67 -35.17 -28.38 -0.64
N PHE A 68 -35.15 -28.58 0.68
CA PHE A 68 -35.49 -27.53 1.64
C PHE A 68 -34.57 -26.31 1.53
N VAL A 69 -33.27 -26.53 1.28
CA VAL A 69 -32.33 -25.43 1.01
C VAL A 69 -32.73 -24.70 -0.27
N GLY A 70 -33.10 -25.43 -1.32
CA GLY A 70 -33.62 -24.88 -2.58
C GLY A 70 -34.89 -24.03 -2.40
N HIS A 71 -35.82 -24.48 -1.56
CA HIS A 71 -37.01 -23.72 -1.14
C HIS A 71 -36.63 -22.40 -0.46
N CYS A 72 -35.66 -22.44 0.46
CA CYS A 72 -35.18 -21.24 1.17
C CYS A 72 -34.52 -20.19 0.25
N LEU A 73 -34.10 -20.54 -0.97
CA LEU A 73 -33.52 -19.59 -1.93
C LEU A 73 -34.56 -18.59 -2.43
N SER A 74 -35.85 -18.97 -2.45
CA SER A 74 -36.95 -18.13 -2.90
C SER A 74 -37.62 -17.36 -1.75
N ALA A 75 -37.04 -17.39 -0.54
CA ALA A 75 -37.58 -16.68 0.61
C ALA A 75 -37.53 -15.15 0.41
N PRO A 76 -38.58 -14.40 0.79
CA PRO A 76 -38.61 -12.94 0.64
C PRO A 76 -37.58 -12.24 1.54
N GLN A 77 -37.20 -12.85 2.66
CA GLN A 77 -36.18 -12.32 3.55
C GLN A 77 -34.79 -12.50 2.93
N THR A 78 -34.21 -11.40 2.42
CA THR A 78 -32.89 -11.40 1.75
C THR A 78 -31.76 -11.97 2.63
N SER A 79 -31.86 -11.82 3.95
CA SER A 79 -30.89 -12.40 4.89
C SER A 79 -30.94 -13.94 4.95
N LEU A 80 -32.12 -14.54 4.78
CA LEU A 80 -32.33 -15.98 4.73
C LEU A 80 -31.90 -16.54 3.37
N ALA A 81 -32.40 -15.95 2.27
CA ALA A 81 -32.03 -16.34 0.90
C ALA A 81 -30.51 -16.26 0.70
N GLY A 82 -29.87 -15.19 1.18
CA GLY A 82 -28.41 -15.04 1.12
C GLY A 82 -27.63 -16.09 1.93
N ARG A 83 -28.17 -16.58 3.05
CA ARG A 83 -27.56 -17.69 3.80
C ARG A 83 -27.80 -19.02 3.07
N ALA A 84 -29.00 -19.23 2.53
CA ALA A 84 -29.37 -20.41 1.76
C ALA A 84 -28.48 -20.55 0.51
N LEU A 85 -28.16 -19.47 -0.21
CA LEU A 85 -27.21 -19.47 -1.33
C LEU A 85 -25.83 -20.05 -0.92
N GLY A 86 -25.27 -19.59 0.20
CA GLY A 86 -24.00 -20.10 0.70
C GLY A 86 -24.06 -21.55 1.21
N VAL A 87 -25.25 -22.03 1.60
CA VAL A 87 -25.50 -23.44 1.95
C VAL A 87 -25.62 -24.29 0.69
N ALA A 88 -26.42 -23.87 -0.28
CA ALA A 88 -26.64 -24.55 -1.56
C ALA A 88 -25.32 -24.82 -2.31
N ILE A 89 -24.41 -23.85 -2.33
CA ILE A 89 -23.07 -24.02 -2.93
C ILE A 89 -22.22 -25.06 -2.18
N ARG A 90 -22.35 -25.13 -0.85
CA ARG A 90 -21.64 -26.14 -0.05
C ARG A 90 -22.22 -27.54 -0.24
N LEU A 91 -23.53 -27.65 -0.45
CA LEU A 91 -24.23 -28.91 -0.77
C LEU A 91 -24.16 -29.30 -2.25
N ASP A 92 -23.47 -28.53 -3.10
CA ASP A 92 -23.28 -28.81 -4.52
C ASP A 92 -24.58 -28.96 -5.33
N LEU A 93 -25.56 -28.09 -5.08
CA LEU A 93 -26.82 -28.14 -5.83
C LEU A 93 -26.59 -27.90 -7.35
N PRO A 94 -27.41 -28.49 -8.24
CA PRO A 94 -27.25 -28.37 -9.69
C PRO A 94 -27.30 -26.92 -10.21
N ALA A 95 -26.55 -26.63 -11.28
CA ALA A 95 -26.43 -25.27 -11.84
C ALA A 95 -27.76 -24.62 -12.20
N ARG A 96 -28.73 -25.40 -12.71
CA ARG A 96 -30.09 -24.92 -13.03
C ARG A 96 -30.76 -24.16 -11.88
N VAL A 97 -30.54 -24.61 -10.63
CA VAL A 97 -31.12 -23.99 -9.43
C VAL A 97 -30.72 -22.51 -9.31
N PHE A 98 -29.49 -22.19 -9.71
CA PHE A 98 -28.95 -20.83 -9.67
C PHE A 98 -29.27 -20.04 -10.94
N LEU A 99 -29.19 -20.68 -12.11
CA LEU A 99 -29.47 -20.04 -13.40
C LEU A 99 -30.92 -19.56 -13.50
N ASP A 100 -31.88 -20.39 -13.10
CA ASP A 100 -33.32 -20.06 -13.14
C ASP A 100 -33.67 -18.85 -12.26
N ARG A 101 -32.88 -18.61 -11.20
CA ARG A 101 -33.11 -17.51 -10.25
C ARG A 101 -32.31 -16.26 -10.58
N LEU A 102 -31.22 -16.40 -11.35
CA LEU A 102 -30.25 -15.34 -11.61
C LEU A 102 -30.90 -14.02 -12.06
N PRO A 103 -31.86 -13.99 -13.00
CA PRO A 103 -32.48 -12.74 -13.48
C PRO A 103 -33.17 -11.92 -12.38
N HIS A 104 -33.68 -12.58 -11.34
CA HIS A 104 -34.46 -11.94 -10.27
C HIS A 104 -33.65 -11.71 -9.01
N LEU A 105 -32.40 -12.18 -8.94
CA LEU A 105 -31.55 -11.98 -7.77
C LEU A 105 -31.11 -10.51 -7.65
N PRO A 106 -31.30 -9.87 -6.48
CA PRO A 106 -30.69 -8.57 -6.20
C PRO A 106 -29.16 -8.63 -6.28
N THR A 107 -28.52 -7.50 -6.59
CA THR A 107 -27.06 -7.39 -6.76
C THR A 107 -26.26 -7.93 -5.56
N GLU A 108 -26.69 -7.69 -4.32
CA GLU A 108 -25.99 -8.22 -3.14
C GLU A 108 -26.09 -9.75 -3.06
N LEU A 109 -27.21 -10.36 -3.46
CA LEU A 109 -27.32 -11.82 -3.52
C LEU A 109 -26.49 -12.42 -4.64
N ARG A 110 -26.43 -11.78 -5.83
CA ARG A 110 -25.52 -12.17 -6.92
C ARG A 110 -24.06 -12.11 -6.49
N ARG A 111 -23.63 -11.02 -5.85
CA ARG A 111 -22.27 -10.89 -5.27
C ARG A 111 -21.96 -11.97 -4.24
N ARG A 112 -22.93 -12.35 -3.41
CA ARG A 112 -22.79 -13.46 -2.45
C ARG A 112 -22.68 -14.81 -3.16
N LEU A 113 -23.47 -15.05 -4.21
CA LEU A 113 -23.36 -16.24 -5.06
C LEU A 113 -21.95 -16.34 -5.65
N TYR A 114 -21.46 -15.30 -6.33
CA TYR A 114 -20.12 -15.30 -6.93
C TYR A 114 -19.03 -15.56 -5.87
N ARG A 115 -19.14 -14.90 -4.71
CA ARG A 115 -18.21 -15.11 -3.59
C ARG A 115 -18.24 -16.54 -3.04
N ALA A 116 -19.42 -17.15 -2.97
CA ALA A 116 -19.59 -18.53 -2.52
C ALA A 116 -19.01 -19.52 -3.53
N VAL A 117 -19.31 -19.37 -4.83
CA VAL A 117 -18.75 -20.18 -5.93
C VAL A 117 -17.23 -20.18 -5.88
N ARG A 118 -16.60 -18.99 -5.79
CA ARG A 118 -15.15 -18.85 -5.68
C ARG A 118 -14.54 -19.55 -4.47
N ARG A 119 -15.18 -19.43 -3.31
CA ARG A 119 -14.70 -20.04 -2.06
C ARG A 119 -14.88 -21.56 -2.03
N GLY A 120 -15.90 -22.06 -2.70
CA GLY A 120 -16.20 -23.49 -2.80
C GLY A 120 -15.48 -24.21 -3.95
N ASP A 121 -14.65 -23.50 -4.73
CA ASP A 121 -13.96 -24.00 -5.94
C ASP A 121 -14.89 -24.73 -6.92
N ARG A 122 -16.13 -24.24 -7.08
CA ARG A 122 -17.16 -24.86 -7.93
C ARG A 122 -16.97 -24.47 -9.41
N ARG A 123 -15.98 -25.07 -10.07
CA ARG A 123 -15.57 -24.71 -11.46
C ARG A 123 -16.68 -24.89 -12.48
N THR A 124 -17.32 -26.06 -12.52
CA THR A 124 -18.42 -26.34 -13.48
C THR A 124 -19.58 -25.36 -13.33
N LEU A 125 -19.89 -24.96 -12.10
CA LEU A 125 -20.92 -23.95 -11.85
C LEU A 125 -20.46 -22.55 -12.27
N ALA A 126 -19.19 -22.19 -12.06
CA ALA A 126 -18.63 -20.93 -12.53
C ALA A 126 -18.68 -20.84 -14.07
N ASP A 127 -18.28 -21.91 -14.76
CA ASP A 127 -18.30 -22.01 -16.23
C ASP A 127 -19.72 -21.82 -16.78
N ALA A 128 -20.74 -22.42 -16.13
CA ALA A 128 -22.14 -22.27 -16.51
C ALA A 128 -22.71 -20.87 -16.21
N LEU A 129 -22.31 -20.26 -15.09
CA LEU A 129 -22.81 -18.94 -14.68
C LEU A 129 -22.20 -17.79 -15.48
N LEU A 130 -20.93 -17.88 -15.88
CA LEU A 130 -20.20 -16.80 -16.56
C LEU A 130 -20.96 -16.20 -17.77
N PRO A 131 -21.38 -16.99 -18.78
CA PRO A 131 -22.08 -16.43 -19.95
C PRO A 131 -23.45 -15.85 -19.59
N ALA A 132 -24.20 -16.50 -18.69
CA ALA A 132 -25.51 -16.01 -18.26
C ALA A 132 -25.42 -14.68 -17.48
N VAL A 133 -24.43 -14.55 -16.60
CA VAL A 133 -24.15 -13.30 -15.86
C VAL A 133 -23.72 -12.20 -16.83
N ARG A 134 -22.86 -12.52 -17.80
CA ARG A 134 -22.39 -11.55 -18.79
C ARG A 134 -23.53 -10.99 -19.62
N ALA A 135 -24.41 -11.85 -20.12
CA ALA A 135 -25.57 -11.43 -20.91
C ALA A 135 -26.55 -10.56 -20.10
N ALA A 136 -26.85 -10.95 -18.86
CA ALA A 136 -27.84 -10.25 -18.04
C ALA A 136 -27.31 -8.97 -17.36
N TYR A 137 -26.04 -8.99 -16.91
CA TYR A 137 -25.49 -7.96 -16.01
C TYR A 137 -24.13 -7.40 -16.45
N GLY A 138 -23.59 -7.86 -17.57
CA GLY A 138 -22.38 -7.30 -18.18
C GLY A 138 -21.06 -7.86 -17.70
N ASP A 139 -20.01 -7.34 -18.34
CA ASP A 139 -18.62 -7.78 -18.19
C ASP A 139 -18.08 -7.58 -16.75
N ASP A 140 -18.50 -6.52 -16.06
CA ASP A 140 -18.12 -6.21 -14.67
C ASP A 140 -18.60 -7.27 -13.66
N GLU A 141 -19.82 -7.80 -13.81
CA GLU A 141 -20.28 -8.87 -12.95
C GLU A 141 -19.69 -10.22 -13.37
N ALA A 142 -19.54 -10.47 -14.67
CA ALA A 142 -19.00 -11.72 -15.21
C ALA A 142 -17.55 -11.97 -14.75
N THR A 143 -16.69 -10.94 -14.81
CA THR A 143 -15.29 -11.03 -14.36
C THR A 143 -15.13 -11.46 -12.90
N ALA A 144 -16.15 -11.23 -12.06
CA ALA A 144 -16.16 -11.69 -10.68
C ALA A 144 -16.08 -13.23 -10.59
N LEU A 145 -16.54 -13.97 -11.61
CA LEU A 145 -16.50 -15.43 -11.68
C LEU A 145 -15.26 -15.97 -12.41
N LEU A 146 -14.58 -15.15 -13.22
CA LEU A 146 -13.55 -15.58 -14.17
C LEU A 146 -12.50 -16.51 -13.55
N HIS A 147 -11.85 -16.12 -12.45
CA HIS A 147 -10.80 -16.97 -11.84
C HIS A 147 -11.29 -18.24 -11.14
N ALA A 148 -12.60 -18.44 -11.00
CA ALA A 148 -13.18 -19.70 -10.54
C ALA A 148 -13.55 -20.63 -11.71
N CYS A 149 -13.52 -20.14 -12.95
CA CYS A 149 -13.79 -20.93 -14.14
C CYS A 149 -12.62 -21.88 -14.46
N SER A 150 -12.85 -22.83 -15.35
CA SER A 150 -11.82 -23.70 -15.93
C SER A 150 -10.83 -22.90 -16.79
N ALA A 151 -9.64 -23.47 -17.02
CA ALA A 151 -8.57 -22.78 -17.77
C ALA A 151 -8.99 -22.44 -19.21
N ASP A 152 -9.76 -23.30 -19.86
CA ASP A 152 -10.21 -23.09 -21.24
C ASP A 152 -11.24 -21.96 -21.34
N VAL A 153 -12.18 -21.90 -20.40
CA VAL A 153 -13.14 -20.80 -20.30
C VAL A 153 -12.42 -19.49 -19.99
N VAL A 154 -11.43 -19.48 -19.09
CA VAL A 154 -10.63 -18.28 -18.82
C VAL A 154 -9.85 -17.85 -20.04
N ARG A 155 -9.21 -18.78 -20.77
CA ARG A 155 -8.44 -18.46 -21.98
C ARG A 155 -9.30 -17.81 -23.06
N ALA A 156 -10.52 -18.31 -23.26
CA ALA A 156 -11.46 -17.75 -24.22
C ALA A 156 -12.04 -16.39 -23.77
N ALA A 157 -12.41 -16.26 -22.50
CA ALA A 157 -13.12 -15.08 -22.01
C ALA A 157 -12.20 -13.92 -21.59
N LEU A 158 -10.95 -14.19 -21.18
CA LEU A 158 -10.04 -13.17 -20.66
C LEU A 158 -9.79 -12.02 -21.65
N PRO A 159 -9.53 -12.24 -22.96
CA PRO A 159 -9.31 -11.14 -23.90
C PRO A 159 -10.49 -10.17 -24.05
N GLU A 160 -11.72 -10.66 -23.87
CA GLU A 160 -12.94 -9.84 -23.99
C GLU A 160 -13.32 -9.14 -22.67
N LEU A 161 -12.87 -9.68 -21.54
CA LEU A 161 -13.23 -9.25 -20.19
C LEU A 161 -12.09 -8.56 -19.44
N GLU A 162 -10.91 -8.51 -20.04
CA GLU A 162 -9.70 -7.93 -19.49
C GLU A 162 -9.92 -6.53 -18.89
N HIS A 163 -10.74 -5.70 -19.55
CA HIS A 163 -11.08 -4.34 -19.17
C HIS A 163 -11.71 -4.25 -17.77
N SER A 164 -12.44 -5.28 -17.36
CA SER A 164 -13.13 -5.37 -16.07
C SER A 164 -12.40 -6.22 -15.00
N VAL A 165 -11.24 -6.81 -15.32
CA VAL A 165 -10.49 -7.63 -14.36
C VAL A 165 -9.90 -6.76 -13.24
N THR A 166 -10.46 -6.92 -12.03
CA THR A 166 -10.01 -6.20 -10.83
C THR A 166 -9.08 -7.01 -9.92
N ASN A 167 -8.98 -8.33 -10.12
CA ASN A 167 -8.19 -9.23 -9.26
C ASN A 167 -7.29 -10.17 -10.07
N SER A 168 -6.28 -9.60 -10.72
CA SER A 168 -5.27 -10.35 -11.48
C SER A 168 -4.46 -11.30 -10.60
N THR A 169 -4.26 -11.00 -9.31
CA THR A 169 -3.62 -11.89 -8.32
C THR A 169 -4.29 -13.25 -8.25
N ALA A 170 -5.63 -13.30 -8.28
CA ALA A 170 -6.36 -14.57 -8.23
C ALA A 170 -6.18 -15.39 -9.51
N LEU A 171 -6.15 -14.72 -10.67
CA LEU A 171 -5.84 -15.36 -11.96
C LEU A 171 -4.43 -15.94 -11.95
N GLY A 172 -3.41 -15.17 -11.55
CA GLY A 172 -2.02 -15.64 -11.53
C GLY A 172 -1.77 -16.82 -10.58
N ARG A 173 -2.55 -16.95 -9.50
CA ARG A 173 -2.44 -18.12 -8.59
C ARG A 173 -3.13 -19.37 -9.11
N ARG A 174 -4.25 -19.23 -9.82
CA ARG A 174 -5.11 -20.35 -10.22
C ARG A 174 -4.89 -20.79 -11.67
N HIS A 175 -4.54 -19.85 -12.53
CA HIS A 175 -4.35 -20.00 -13.97
C HIS A 175 -3.04 -19.30 -14.40
N PRO A 176 -1.88 -19.67 -13.81
CA PRO A 176 -0.60 -18.99 -14.07
C PRO A 176 -0.26 -18.97 -15.57
N GLU A 177 -0.30 -20.12 -16.25
CA GLU A 177 0.02 -20.20 -17.68
C GLU A 177 -0.91 -19.34 -18.54
N VAL A 178 -2.23 -19.43 -18.35
CA VAL A 178 -3.20 -18.64 -19.14
C VAL A 178 -2.97 -17.14 -18.97
N LEU A 179 -2.67 -16.68 -17.75
CA LEU A 179 -2.37 -15.27 -17.52
C LEU A 179 -1.05 -14.85 -18.17
N LEU A 180 -0.01 -15.68 -18.04
CA LEU A 180 1.31 -15.37 -18.59
C LEU A 180 1.29 -15.35 -20.12
N ASP A 181 0.59 -16.29 -20.76
CA ASP A 181 0.39 -16.32 -22.20
C ASP A 181 -0.38 -15.09 -22.68
N PHE A 182 -1.43 -14.70 -21.94
CA PHE A 182 -2.18 -13.49 -22.24
C PHE A 182 -1.31 -12.23 -22.12
N VAL A 183 -0.52 -12.11 -21.04
CA VAL A 183 0.38 -10.95 -20.87
C VAL A 183 1.44 -10.93 -21.96
N ASP A 184 2.03 -12.07 -22.32
CA ASP A 184 3.03 -12.15 -23.38
C ASP A 184 2.44 -11.77 -24.76
N ALA A 185 1.22 -12.21 -25.06
CA ALA A 185 0.48 -11.80 -26.25
C ALA A 185 0.20 -10.28 -26.26
N GLU A 186 -0.20 -9.70 -25.12
CA GLU A 186 -0.42 -8.26 -25.01
C GLU A 186 0.85 -7.46 -25.24
N LEU A 187 1.98 -7.88 -24.65
CA LEU A 187 3.27 -7.22 -24.86
C LEU A 187 3.75 -7.35 -26.31
N SER A 188 3.42 -8.46 -26.98
CA SER A 188 3.76 -8.68 -28.39
C SER A 188 2.87 -7.88 -29.35
N ALA A 189 1.62 -7.63 -28.98
CA ALA A 189 0.66 -6.83 -29.75
C ALA A 189 0.76 -5.31 -29.47
N THR A 190 1.65 -4.87 -28.58
CA THR A 190 1.79 -3.46 -28.18
C THR A 190 3.21 -2.95 -28.25
N ALA A 191 3.37 -1.69 -28.66
CA ALA A 191 4.66 -1.01 -28.60
C ALA A 191 5.15 -0.88 -27.14
N PRO A 192 6.48 -0.89 -26.89
CA PRO A 192 7.03 -0.94 -25.53
C PRO A 192 6.59 0.19 -24.59
N ALA A 193 6.23 1.36 -25.12
CA ALA A 193 5.68 2.46 -24.31
C ALA A 193 4.41 2.07 -23.53
N TRP A 194 3.61 1.13 -24.03
CA TRP A 194 2.39 0.65 -23.36
C TRP A 194 2.64 -0.43 -22.30
N TRP A 195 3.83 -1.03 -22.27
CA TRP A 195 4.11 -2.18 -21.40
C TRP A 195 4.00 -1.83 -19.92
N SER A 196 4.29 -0.58 -19.55
CA SER A 196 4.09 -0.08 -18.19
C SER A 196 2.61 -0.14 -17.77
N THR A 197 1.68 0.17 -18.67
CA THR A 197 0.23 0.09 -18.45
C THR A 197 -0.22 -1.36 -18.34
N THR A 198 0.24 -2.23 -19.25
CA THR A 198 -0.02 -3.68 -19.20
C THR A 198 0.45 -4.26 -17.88
N TRP A 199 1.65 -3.89 -17.44
CA TRP A 199 2.21 -4.33 -16.17
C TRP A 199 1.48 -3.77 -14.97
N HIS A 200 1.08 -2.49 -14.98
CA HIS A 200 0.29 -1.91 -13.89
C HIS A 200 -1.00 -2.71 -13.64
N ARG A 201 -1.61 -3.19 -14.73
CA ARG A 201 -2.86 -3.96 -14.70
C ARG A 201 -2.68 -5.42 -14.26
N PHE A 202 -1.72 -6.13 -14.85
CA PHE A 202 -1.57 -7.58 -14.65
C PHE A 202 -0.38 -7.98 -13.78
N GLY A 203 0.48 -7.04 -13.40
CA GLY A 203 1.72 -7.33 -12.69
C GLY A 203 1.54 -8.03 -11.35
N GLU A 204 0.49 -7.72 -10.59
CA GLU A 204 0.17 -8.46 -9.35
C GLU A 204 -0.20 -9.93 -9.64
N GLY A 205 -0.84 -10.20 -10.78
CA GLY A 205 -1.08 -11.55 -11.27
C GLY A 205 0.21 -12.26 -11.70
N VAL A 206 1.07 -11.59 -12.50
CA VAL A 206 2.38 -12.14 -12.91
C VAL A 206 3.24 -12.47 -11.68
N VAL A 207 3.28 -11.57 -10.70
CA VAL A 207 3.96 -11.80 -9.41
C VAL A 207 3.38 -13.01 -8.68
N ALA A 208 2.05 -13.18 -8.70
CA ALA A 208 1.40 -14.29 -8.03
C ALA A 208 1.63 -15.64 -8.73
N ALA A 209 1.97 -15.64 -10.02
CA ALA A 209 2.36 -16.81 -10.81
C ALA A 209 3.81 -17.25 -10.56
N ALA A 210 4.68 -16.37 -10.03
CA ALA A 210 6.11 -16.63 -9.84
C ALA A 210 6.48 -17.93 -9.09
N PRO A 211 5.73 -18.39 -8.06
CA PRO A 211 6.02 -19.68 -7.43
C PRO A 211 5.74 -20.90 -8.31
N ALA A 212 4.83 -20.77 -9.29
CA ALA A 212 4.42 -21.87 -10.19
C ALA A 212 5.23 -21.86 -11.50
N ALA A 213 5.56 -20.69 -12.03
CA ALA A 213 6.25 -20.52 -13.31
C ALA A 213 7.37 -19.46 -13.23
N PRO A 214 8.45 -19.71 -12.46
CA PRO A 214 9.50 -18.72 -12.20
C PRO A 214 10.27 -18.29 -13.46
N ASP A 215 10.56 -19.22 -14.38
CA ASP A 215 11.30 -18.91 -15.63
C ASP A 215 10.49 -17.99 -16.54
N ARG A 216 9.22 -18.30 -16.80
CA ARG A 216 8.31 -17.45 -17.59
C ARG A 216 8.18 -16.04 -17.01
N VAL A 217 8.15 -15.92 -15.67
CA VAL A 217 8.13 -14.61 -15.01
C VAL A 217 9.46 -13.87 -15.19
N LEU A 218 10.60 -14.55 -15.11
CA LEU A 218 11.91 -13.94 -15.38
C LEU A 218 12.02 -13.48 -16.83
N ASP A 219 11.56 -14.28 -17.80
CA ASP A 219 11.55 -13.94 -19.22
C ASP A 219 10.74 -12.66 -19.48
N LEU A 220 9.54 -12.56 -18.90
CA LEU A 220 8.72 -11.34 -18.97
C LEU A 220 9.39 -10.14 -18.31
N VAL A 221 10.00 -10.32 -17.14
CA VAL A 221 10.68 -9.23 -16.43
C VAL A 221 11.87 -8.73 -17.25
N GLU A 222 12.71 -9.61 -17.77
CA GLU A 222 13.87 -9.26 -18.61
C GLU A 222 13.45 -8.55 -19.90
N ARG A 223 12.34 -9.01 -20.52
CA ARG A 223 11.76 -8.34 -21.70
C ARG A 223 11.28 -6.93 -21.38
N VAL A 224 10.58 -6.73 -20.25
CA VAL A 224 9.93 -5.46 -19.91
C VAL A 224 10.87 -4.44 -19.27
N LEU A 225 11.92 -4.91 -18.57
CA LEU A 225 12.88 -4.11 -17.80
C LEU A 225 13.45 -2.87 -18.54
N PRO A 226 13.78 -2.94 -19.84
CA PRO A 226 14.32 -1.79 -20.56
C PRO A 226 13.30 -0.68 -20.79
N HIS A 227 12.01 -1.01 -20.76
CA HIS A 227 10.94 -0.12 -21.21
C HIS A 227 9.98 0.29 -20.08
N ALA A 228 10.06 -0.35 -18.91
CA ALA A 228 9.26 0.01 -17.74
C ALA A 228 10.05 -0.11 -16.42
N HIS A 229 9.65 0.69 -15.44
CA HIS A 229 10.20 0.63 -14.08
C HIS A 229 10.05 -0.76 -13.49
N LEU A 230 11.06 -1.23 -12.72
CA LEU A 230 10.94 -2.47 -11.96
C LEU A 230 9.79 -2.33 -10.94
N PRO A 231 8.69 -3.09 -11.08
CA PRO A 231 7.48 -2.83 -10.31
C PRO A 231 7.62 -3.26 -8.85
N TRP A 232 7.14 -2.42 -7.93
CA TRP A 232 7.33 -2.62 -6.49
C TRP A 232 6.73 -3.92 -5.95
N ASN A 233 5.75 -4.49 -6.64
CA ASN A 233 5.11 -5.74 -6.32
C ASN A 233 6.04 -6.96 -6.52
N LEU A 234 6.97 -6.91 -7.49
CA LEU A 234 8.02 -7.94 -7.65
C LEU A 234 8.90 -8.08 -6.41
N HIS A 235 9.02 -7.03 -5.57
CA HIS A 235 9.80 -7.08 -4.32
C HIS A 235 9.39 -8.23 -3.40
N ARG A 236 8.14 -8.70 -3.49
CA ARG A 236 7.63 -9.80 -2.67
C ARG A 236 8.15 -11.16 -3.12
N VAL A 237 8.47 -11.31 -4.40
CA VAL A 237 8.84 -12.60 -5.02
C VAL A 237 10.27 -12.66 -5.54
N LEU A 238 11.00 -11.54 -5.61
CA LEU A 238 12.41 -11.53 -6.05
C LEU A 238 13.31 -12.47 -5.25
N ALA A 239 13.06 -12.66 -3.95
CA ALA A 239 13.81 -13.64 -3.17
C ALA A 239 13.48 -15.09 -3.57
N CYS A 240 12.31 -15.36 -4.13
CA CYS A 240 11.94 -16.66 -4.70
C CYS A 240 12.63 -16.85 -6.06
N LEU A 241 12.54 -15.86 -6.93
CA LEU A 241 13.20 -15.87 -8.25
C LEU A 241 14.73 -15.99 -8.11
N ALA A 242 15.34 -15.28 -7.15
CA ALA A 242 16.78 -15.37 -6.90
C ALA A 242 17.23 -16.73 -6.33
N ARG A 243 16.33 -17.49 -5.69
CA ARG A 243 16.65 -18.88 -5.30
C ARG A 243 16.59 -19.84 -6.49
N HIS A 244 15.83 -19.47 -7.52
CA HIS A 244 15.66 -20.26 -8.75
C HIS A 244 16.79 -19.97 -9.75
N ALA A 245 17.05 -18.70 -10.06
CA ALA A 245 18.09 -18.26 -10.99
C ALA A 245 18.79 -16.98 -10.47
N PRO A 246 19.78 -17.11 -9.57
CA PRO A 246 20.41 -15.97 -8.92
C PRO A 246 21.16 -15.06 -9.90
N GLU A 247 21.84 -15.61 -10.92
CA GLU A 247 22.59 -14.86 -11.93
C GLU A 247 21.66 -13.98 -12.79
N ARG A 248 20.50 -14.52 -13.19
CA ARG A 248 19.47 -13.75 -13.92
C ARG A 248 18.95 -12.59 -13.08
N VAL A 249 18.72 -12.81 -11.78
CA VAL A 249 18.30 -11.72 -10.88
C VAL A 249 19.40 -10.68 -10.68
N VAL A 250 20.68 -11.08 -10.61
CA VAL A 250 21.80 -10.11 -10.59
C VAL A 250 21.77 -9.26 -11.85
N ALA A 251 21.64 -9.88 -13.04
CA ALA A 251 21.57 -9.17 -14.31
C ALA A 251 20.40 -8.16 -14.33
N ILE A 252 19.21 -8.57 -13.87
CA ILE A 252 18.04 -7.68 -13.75
C ILE A 252 18.33 -6.49 -12.81
N LEU A 253 18.93 -6.72 -11.64
CA LEU A 253 19.22 -5.65 -10.68
C LEU A 253 20.28 -4.67 -11.19
N ALA A 254 21.26 -5.20 -11.94
CA ALA A 254 22.40 -4.50 -12.49
C ALA A 254 22.12 -3.80 -13.84
N ASP A 255 21.04 -4.15 -14.54
CA ASP A 255 20.78 -3.67 -15.89
C ASP A 255 20.81 -2.13 -15.95
N PRO A 256 21.65 -1.52 -16.82
CA PRO A 256 21.74 -0.07 -16.97
C PRO A 256 20.41 0.59 -17.34
N ARG A 257 19.56 -0.11 -18.09
CA ARG A 257 18.25 0.32 -18.59
C ARG A 257 17.16 0.26 -17.53
N ARG A 258 17.40 -0.48 -16.44
CA ARG A 258 16.44 -0.58 -15.33
C ARG A 258 16.24 0.79 -14.69
N THR A 259 14.97 1.13 -14.51
CA THR A 259 14.55 2.31 -13.76
C THR A 259 13.85 1.90 -12.44
N GLY A 260 13.82 2.79 -11.44
CA GLY A 260 13.22 2.53 -10.12
C GLY A 260 14.21 2.11 -9.02
N ARG A 261 13.70 1.90 -7.80
CA ARG A 261 14.50 1.53 -6.61
C ARG A 261 14.69 0.02 -6.49
N ILE A 262 15.81 -0.42 -5.93
CA ILE A 262 16.10 -1.83 -5.67
C ILE A 262 15.51 -2.26 -4.32
N PRO A 263 14.86 -3.42 -4.23
CA PRO A 263 14.36 -3.93 -2.96
C PRO A 263 15.49 -4.32 -2.00
N ALA A 264 15.48 -3.70 -0.83
CA ALA A 264 16.43 -3.98 0.25
C ALA A 264 15.88 -5.04 1.22
N ARG A 265 15.78 -6.32 0.80
CA ARG A 265 15.25 -7.41 1.63
C ARG A 265 16.32 -8.45 1.98
N ARG A 266 16.38 -8.80 3.27
CA ARG A 266 17.30 -9.83 3.79
C ARG A 266 17.15 -11.19 3.10
N SER A 267 15.93 -11.58 2.73
CA SER A 267 15.67 -12.84 2.02
C SER A 267 16.25 -12.84 0.61
N LEU A 268 16.25 -11.69 -0.08
CA LEU A 268 16.84 -11.55 -1.41
C LEU A 268 18.37 -11.63 -1.33
N TRP A 269 18.98 -10.87 -0.43
CA TRP A 269 20.45 -10.88 -0.31
C TRP A 269 21.01 -12.24 0.10
N ARG A 270 20.29 -12.97 0.97
CA ARG A 270 20.65 -14.36 1.29
C ARG A 270 20.56 -15.29 0.07
N ALA A 271 19.56 -15.11 -0.78
CA ALA A 271 19.44 -15.90 -2.01
C ALA A 271 20.58 -15.58 -2.99
N LEU A 272 21.00 -14.31 -3.07
CA LEU A 272 22.14 -13.88 -3.89
C LEU A 272 23.51 -14.23 -3.29
N ALA A 273 23.60 -14.75 -2.06
CA ALA A 273 24.90 -15.02 -1.44
C ALA A 273 25.73 -16.12 -2.14
N VAL A 274 25.12 -16.86 -3.07
CA VAL A 274 25.75 -17.95 -3.83
C VAL A 274 26.50 -17.48 -5.08
N VAL A 275 26.25 -16.25 -5.56
CA VAL A 275 26.88 -15.72 -6.79
C VAL A 275 28.34 -15.33 -6.59
N SER A 276 29.06 -15.03 -7.68
CA SER A 276 30.49 -14.66 -7.68
C SER A 276 30.76 -13.32 -6.96
N ASP A 277 32.02 -13.04 -6.58
CA ASP A 277 32.39 -11.74 -5.99
C ASP A 277 32.17 -10.59 -6.97
N ALA A 278 32.38 -10.82 -8.27
CA ALA A 278 32.13 -9.83 -9.32
C ALA A 278 30.64 -9.45 -9.40
N ASP A 279 29.74 -10.43 -9.26
CA ASP A 279 28.30 -10.22 -9.24
C ASP A 279 27.86 -9.48 -7.97
N LEU A 280 28.40 -9.85 -6.81
CA LEU A 280 28.13 -9.13 -5.56
C LEU A 280 28.61 -7.67 -5.62
N VAL A 281 29.77 -7.40 -6.24
CA VAL A 281 30.26 -6.04 -6.50
C VAL A 281 29.28 -5.28 -7.38
N THR A 282 28.79 -5.91 -8.45
CA THR A 282 27.82 -5.29 -9.37
C THR A 282 26.53 -4.90 -8.65
N VAL A 283 25.98 -5.79 -7.81
CA VAL A 283 24.81 -5.49 -6.98
C VAL A 283 25.12 -4.39 -5.95
N ALA A 284 26.28 -4.43 -5.29
CA ALA A 284 26.64 -3.44 -4.27
C ALA A 284 26.80 -2.02 -4.83
N ARG A 285 27.26 -1.88 -6.09
CA ARG A 285 27.41 -0.57 -6.77
C ARG A 285 26.07 0.13 -6.96
N VAL A 286 25.01 -0.63 -7.29
CA VAL A 286 23.67 -0.08 -7.54
C VAL A 286 22.83 0.16 -6.29
N LEU A 287 23.32 -0.26 -5.11
CA LEU A 287 22.70 0.00 -3.80
C LEU A 287 23.27 1.25 -3.14
N ASP A 288 22.47 1.98 -2.37
CA ASP A 288 22.85 3.19 -1.65
C ASP A 288 22.79 3.03 -0.12
N GLY A 289 23.49 3.92 0.60
CA GLY A 289 23.50 4.08 2.06
C GLY A 289 23.18 2.82 2.87
N ALA A 290 22.07 2.87 3.59
CA ALA A 290 21.65 1.79 4.49
C ALA A 290 21.28 0.48 3.75
N ALA A 291 20.89 0.52 2.47
CA ALA A 291 20.63 -0.70 1.71
C ALA A 291 21.93 -1.45 1.39
N ARG A 292 23.00 -0.72 1.07
CA ARG A 292 24.34 -1.30 0.86
C ARG A 292 24.90 -1.94 2.14
N VAL A 293 24.79 -1.25 3.28
CA VAL A 293 25.24 -1.80 4.58
C VAL A 293 24.51 -3.10 4.92
N ARG A 294 23.17 -3.10 4.82
CA ARG A 294 22.38 -4.31 5.11
C ARG A 294 22.66 -5.46 4.13
N PHE A 295 22.99 -5.15 2.88
CA PHE A 295 23.47 -6.14 1.90
C PHE A 295 24.81 -6.73 2.32
N LEU A 296 25.81 -5.91 2.63
CA LEU A 296 27.13 -6.36 3.11
C LEU A 296 27.00 -7.21 4.38
N HIS A 297 26.10 -6.82 5.29
CA HIS A 297 25.79 -7.59 6.49
C HIS A 297 25.25 -9.00 6.19
N ALA A 298 24.56 -9.18 5.06
CA ALA A 298 24.07 -10.48 4.61
C ALA A 298 25.13 -11.30 3.84
N VAL A 299 26.17 -10.66 3.31
CA VAL A 299 27.31 -11.31 2.64
C VAL A 299 28.24 -11.95 3.69
N ALA A 300 28.81 -13.11 3.34
CA ALA A 300 29.76 -13.82 4.19
C ALA A 300 30.97 -12.92 4.55
N PRO A 301 31.42 -12.87 5.83
CA PRO A 301 32.49 -11.98 6.26
C PRO A 301 33.77 -12.06 5.41
N SER A 302 34.16 -13.25 4.96
CA SER A 302 35.36 -13.48 4.12
C SER A 302 35.33 -12.75 2.78
N ARG A 303 34.13 -12.46 2.24
CA ARG A 303 33.94 -11.87 0.90
C ARG A 303 33.78 -10.35 0.94
N ARG A 304 33.46 -9.78 2.10
CA ARG A 304 33.11 -8.34 2.23
C ARG A 304 34.25 -7.41 1.83
N ALA A 305 35.50 -7.79 2.12
CA ALA A 305 36.67 -6.99 1.75
C ALA A 305 36.82 -6.85 0.23
N ALA A 306 36.67 -7.96 -0.51
CA ALA A 306 36.69 -7.96 -1.96
C ALA A 306 35.55 -7.12 -2.56
N VAL A 307 34.33 -7.24 -1.99
CA VAL A 307 33.16 -6.46 -2.45
C VAL A 307 33.37 -4.95 -2.21
N VAL A 308 33.82 -4.55 -1.01
CA VAL A 308 34.07 -3.13 -0.69
C VAL A 308 35.18 -2.57 -1.57
N ALA A 309 36.29 -3.30 -1.76
CA ALA A 309 37.37 -2.89 -2.66
C ALA A 309 36.88 -2.74 -4.12
N GLY A 310 36.05 -3.65 -4.61
CA GLY A 310 35.48 -3.59 -5.96
C GLY A 310 34.49 -2.43 -6.19
N VAL A 311 33.80 -1.97 -5.14
CA VAL A 311 32.86 -0.83 -5.22
C VAL A 311 33.60 0.51 -5.14
N PHE A 312 34.46 0.68 -4.13
CA PHE A 312 35.04 1.97 -3.78
C PHE A 312 36.45 2.18 -4.32
N GLY A 313 37.17 1.13 -4.73
CA GLY A 313 38.56 1.25 -5.13
C GLY A 313 39.42 1.88 -4.03
N ASP A 314 40.26 2.84 -4.41
CA ASP A 314 41.16 3.57 -3.52
C ASP A 314 40.58 4.93 -3.07
N ARG A 315 39.26 5.05 -2.93
CA ARG A 315 38.63 6.27 -2.42
C ARG A 315 38.96 6.52 -0.93
N ALA A 316 39.20 7.78 -0.57
CA ALA A 316 39.43 8.18 0.84
C ALA A 316 38.11 8.39 1.61
N ASP A 317 37.01 8.63 0.91
CA ASP A 317 35.70 9.03 1.45
C ASP A 317 34.73 7.84 1.62
N VAL A 318 35.25 6.65 1.96
CA VAL A 318 34.39 5.47 2.18
C VAL A 318 33.58 5.64 3.47
N PRO A 319 32.23 5.49 3.43
CA PRO A 319 31.39 5.62 4.62
C PRO A 319 31.78 4.66 5.76
N LEU A 320 31.77 5.14 7.00
CA LEU A 320 32.19 4.34 8.17
C LEU A 320 31.29 3.14 8.45
N ASP A 321 29.99 3.26 8.16
CA ASP A 321 29.03 2.17 8.29
C ASP A 321 29.32 1.02 7.32
N VAL A 322 29.82 1.32 6.12
CA VAL A 322 30.33 0.32 5.17
C VAL A 322 31.61 -0.34 5.69
N LEU A 323 32.55 0.45 6.20
CA LEU A 323 33.81 -0.09 6.74
C LEU A 323 33.60 -0.91 8.02
N GLY A 324 32.58 -0.57 8.82
CA GLY A 324 32.17 -1.32 10.01
C GLY A 324 31.74 -2.76 9.72
N GLU A 325 31.27 -3.05 8.50
CA GLU A 325 30.90 -4.41 8.09
C GLU A 325 32.10 -5.31 7.75
N LEU A 326 33.31 -4.75 7.62
CA LEU A 326 34.52 -5.52 7.32
C LEU A 326 34.98 -6.36 8.53
N PRO A 327 35.55 -7.56 8.29
CA PRO A 327 36.27 -8.29 9.34
C PRO A 327 37.41 -7.46 9.93
N ALA A 328 37.73 -7.70 11.21
CA ALA A 328 38.70 -6.88 11.97
C ALA A 328 40.05 -6.71 11.26
N ALA A 329 40.62 -7.79 10.70
CA ALA A 329 41.90 -7.73 9.98
C ALA A 329 41.82 -6.84 8.72
N ALA A 330 40.78 -7.01 7.90
CA ALA A 330 40.58 -6.20 6.69
C ALA A 330 40.31 -4.73 7.04
N ARG A 331 39.54 -4.48 8.09
CA ARG A 331 39.25 -3.14 8.60
C ARG A 331 40.52 -2.41 9.05
N ALA A 332 41.43 -3.10 9.76
CA ALA A 332 42.71 -2.53 10.17
C ALA A 332 43.61 -2.18 8.97
N VAL A 333 43.64 -3.02 7.93
CA VAL A 333 44.40 -2.72 6.69
C VAL A 333 43.87 -1.47 6.01
N VAL A 334 42.54 -1.33 5.88
CA VAL A 334 41.92 -0.14 5.29
C VAL A 334 42.19 1.10 6.15
N ALA A 335 42.07 0.99 7.47
CA ALA A 335 42.33 2.09 8.40
C ALA A 335 43.77 2.62 8.29
N ARG A 336 44.78 1.74 8.30
CA ARG A 336 46.18 2.14 8.13
C ARG A 336 46.44 2.78 6.76
N ARG A 337 45.80 2.28 5.70
CA ARG A 337 45.87 2.90 4.37
C ARG A 337 45.26 4.31 4.34
N LEU A 338 44.11 4.50 5.00
CA LEU A 338 43.48 5.82 5.10
C LEU A 338 44.36 6.79 5.91
N LEU A 339 44.92 6.35 7.04
CA LEU A 339 45.83 7.15 7.88
C LEU A 339 47.19 7.45 7.22
N ALA A 340 47.53 6.81 6.10
CA ALA A 340 48.70 7.18 5.30
C ALA A 340 48.43 8.38 4.37
N ARG A 341 47.18 8.88 4.30
CA ARG A 341 46.79 9.98 3.42
C ARG A 341 46.70 11.30 4.16
N PRO A 342 47.32 12.39 3.65
CA PRO A 342 47.22 13.72 4.27
C PRO A 342 45.77 14.17 4.52
N GLN A 343 44.84 13.97 3.58
CA GLN A 343 43.43 14.40 3.72
C GLN A 343 42.64 13.67 4.82
N VAL A 344 43.18 12.57 5.35
CA VAL A 344 42.61 11.85 6.49
C VAL A 344 43.39 12.19 7.76
N THR A 345 44.72 12.24 7.68
CA THR A 345 45.59 12.52 8.82
C THR A 345 45.44 13.94 9.33
N ASP A 346 45.30 14.92 8.44
CA ASP A 346 45.25 16.34 8.81
C ASP A 346 43.83 16.74 9.28
N ASP A 347 42.79 16.06 8.81
CA ASP A 347 41.40 16.24 9.27
C ASP A 347 41.16 15.51 10.62
N PRO A 348 40.91 16.24 11.73
CA PRO A 348 40.76 15.62 13.05
C PRO A 348 39.58 14.64 13.18
N VAL A 349 38.52 14.82 12.39
CA VAL A 349 37.32 13.98 12.42
C VAL A 349 37.56 12.71 11.61
N ARG A 350 38.09 12.82 10.39
CA ARG A 350 38.44 11.67 9.54
C ARG A 350 39.54 10.83 10.15
N ARG A 351 40.55 11.45 10.76
CA ARG A 351 41.60 10.77 11.51
C ARG A 351 41.01 9.94 12.64
N LEU A 352 40.18 10.51 13.51
CA LEU A 352 39.55 9.76 14.61
C LEU A 352 38.66 8.63 14.11
N ALA A 353 37.92 8.87 13.05
CA ALA A 353 37.10 7.86 12.40
C ALA A 353 37.94 6.69 11.86
N ALA A 354 39.07 6.98 11.20
CA ALA A 354 40.03 5.98 10.75
C ALA A 354 40.71 5.25 11.93
N THR A 355 41.10 5.97 12.97
CA THR A 355 41.65 5.40 14.22
C THR A 355 40.68 4.44 14.88
N SER A 356 39.38 4.70 14.87
CA SER A 356 38.36 3.82 15.47
C SER A 356 38.27 2.42 14.85
N MET A 357 38.88 2.25 13.69
CA MET A 357 38.89 1.01 12.92
C MET A 357 40.16 0.17 13.14
N LEU A 358 41.19 0.73 13.79
CA LEU A 358 42.42 0.03 14.17
C LEU A 358 42.16 -0.99 15.30
N PRO A 359 43.09 -1.92 15.54
CA PRO A 359 43.06 -2.76 16.74
C PRO A 359 42.93 -1.93 18.01
N TRP A 360 42.19 -2.44 19.00
CA TRP A 360 41.89 -1.71 20.25
C TRP A 360 43.13 -1.14 20.93
N THR A 361 44.23 -1.90 20.95
CA THR A 361 45.52 -1.50 21.52
C THR A 361 46.13 -0.26 20.84
N GLU A 362 45.87 -0.06 19.55
CA GLU A 362 46.33 1.10 18.78
C GLU A 362 45.36 2.29 18.88
N ALA A 363 44.06 2.01 19.01
CA ALA A 363 43.00 3.03 18.94
C ALA A 363 42.62 3.64 20.30
N ARG A 364 42.69 2.84 21.39
CA ARG A 364 42.05 3.16 22.68
C ARG A 364 42.43 4.52 23.23
N GLU A 365 43.73 4.81 23.35
CA GLU A 365 44.19 6.05 24.01
C GLU A 365 43.79 7.30 23.21
N ALA A 366 43.89 7.24 21.88
CA ALA A 366 43.51 8.36 21.01
C ALA A 366 42.00 8.65 21.06
N LEU A 367 41.16 7.61 21.05
CA LEU A 367 39.70 7.76 21.16
C LEU A 367 39.27 8.21 22.57
N ARG A 368 39.93 7.69 23.61
CA ARG A 368 39.70 8.13 25.00
C ARG A 368 40.11 9.59 25.21
N ALA A 369 41.15 10.07 24.54
CA ALA A 369 41.51 11.48 24.55
C ALA A 369 40.45 12.33 23.84
N ALA A 370 39.85 11.83 22.76
CA ALA A 370 38.81 12.53 22.00
C ALA A 370 37.55 12.84 22.84
N THR A 371 37.20 12.00 23.82
CA THR A 371 36.08 12.27 24.75
C THR A 371 36.34 13.45 25.70
N ARG A 372 37.54 14.06 25.65
CA ARG A 372 37.97 15.17 26.52
C ARG A 372 38.28 16.46 25.75
N ARG A 373 37.94 16.54 24.46
CA ARG A 373 38.16 17.74 23.64
C ARG A 373 37.30 18.93 24.08
N ALA A 374 37.72 20.14 23.71
CA ALA A 374 37.10 21.38 24.19
C ALA A 374 35.64 21.55 23.74
N THR A 375 35.29 21.17 22.51
CA THR A 375 33.93 21.36 21.97
C THR A 375 33.01 20.17 22.29
N ALA A 376 31.71 20.43 22.44
CA ALA A 376 30.73 19.38 22.69
C ALA A 376 30.61 18.40 21.51
N ASP A 377 30.63 18.89 20.28
CA ASP A 377 30.53 18.05 19.08
C ASP A 377 31.74 17.11 18.92
N ASP A 378 32.95 17.58 19.23
CA ASP A 378 34.14 16.73 19.27
C ASP A 378 34.01 15.61 20.31
N ARG A 379 33.53 15.94 21.52
CA ARG A 379 33.34 14.93 22.57
C ARG A 379 32.24 13.94 22.22
N ALA A 380 31.12 14.40 21.66
CA ALA A 380 30.02 13.56 21.21
C ALA A 380 30.50 12.54 20.16
N THR A 381 31.28 13.01 19.18
CA THR A 381 31.92 12.15 18.16
C THR A 381 32.94 11.20 18.80
N GLY A 382 33.73 11.68 19.75
CA GLY A 382 34.68 10.88 20.52
C GLY A 382 34.01 9.71 21.25
N TYR A 383 32.91 9.95 21.97
CA TYR A 383 32.16 8.90 22.66
C TYR A 383 31.58 7.86 21.70
N GLU A 384 30.98 8.30 20.59
CA GLU A 384 30.45 7.39 19.57
C GLU A 384 31.53 6.48 18.99
N LEU A 385 32.66 7.05 18.57
CA LEU A 385 33.77 6.29 17.97
C LEU A 385 34.45 5.37 19.01
N TYR A 386 34.53 5.80 20.27
CA TYR A 386 35.09 5.00 21.36
C TYR A 386 34.23 3.76 21.65
N VAL A 387 32.90 3.92 21.73
CA VAL A 387 31.95 2.80 21.86
C VAL A 387 32.05 1.87 20.66
N ARG A 388 32.05 2.42 19.43
CA ARG A 388 32.14 1.59 18.22
C ARG A 388 33.42 0.76 18.16
N ALA A 389 34.56 1.35 18.49
CA ALA A 389 35.84 0.64 18.52
C ALA A 389 35.85 -0.51 19.54
N ALA A 390 35.28 -0.30 20.72
CA ALA A 390 35.14 -1.36 21.73
C ALA A 390 34.16 -2.45 21.31
N VAL A 391 32.99 -2.11 20.75
CA VAL A 391 32.04 -3.11 20.23
C VAL A 391 32.69 -3.97 19.14
N ALA A 392 33.56 -3.37 18.34
CA ALA A 392 34.23 -4.04 17.24
C ALA A 392 35.26 -5.09 17.68
N THR A 393 35.71 -5.09 18.95
CA THR A 393 36.57 -6.14 19.53
C THR A 393 35.79 -7.40 19.87
N ARG A 394 34.48 -7.29 20.08
CA ARG A 394 33.62 -8.37 20.62
C ARG A 394 34.06 -8.88 21.99
N ASP A 395 34.75 -8.05 22.77
CA ASP A 395 35.23 -8.35 24.11
C ASP A 395 34.45 -7.54 25.17
N PRO A 396 33.71 -8.21 26.08
CA PRO A 396 33.04 -7.55 27.20
C PRO A 396 33.96 -6.70 28.09
N VAL A 397 35.26 -7.05 28.22
CA VAL A 397 36.22 -6.27 29.03
C VAL A 397 36.45 -4.90 28.40
N ALA A 398 36.68 -4.85 27.08
CA ALA A 398 36.85 -3.59 26.36
C ALA A 398 35.60 -2.70 26.43
N VAL A 399 34.40 -3.29 26.37
CA VAL A 399 33.15 -2.55 26.56
C VAL A 399 33.02 -2.05 28.00
N GLY A 400 33.40 -2.84 28.99
CA GLY A 400 33.48 -2.42 30.39
C GLY A 400 34.40 -1.22 30.62
N GLU A 401 35.59 -1.21 29.99
CA GLU A 401 36.51 -0.04 30.01
C GLU A 401 35.84 1.23 29.45
N VAL A 402 35.05 1.10 28.38
CA VAL A 402 34.29 2.22 27.81
C VAL A 402 33.19 2.66 28.76
N VAL A 403 32.37 1.74 29.28
CA VAL A 403 31.29 2.06 30.22
C VAL A 403 31.81 2.76 31.47
N ALA A 404 32.96 2.34 32.01
CA ALA A 404 33.60 3.02 33.13
C ALA A 404 33.93 4.49 32.85
N SER A 405 34.26 4.84 31.60
CA SER A 405 34.52 6.23 31.20
C SER A 405 33.26 7.12 31.18
N PHE A 406 32.06 6.51 31.16
CA PHE A 406 30.79 7.23 31.08
C PHE A 406 30.37 7.86 32.41
N ALA A 407 31.08 7.59 33.52
CA ALA A 407 30.88 8.29 34.79
C ALA A 407 31.00 9.83 34.67
N ARG A 408 31.60 10.34 33.59
CA ARG A 408 31.70 11.78 33.28
C ARG A 408 30.49 12.36 32.55
N LEU A 409 29.63 11.52 31.96
CA LEU A 409 28.48 11.97 31.17
C LEU A 409 27.46 12.76 32.01
N THR A 410 27.43 12.56 33.33
CA THR A 410 26.59 13.31 34.27
C THR A 410 26.69 14.83 34.07
N ASN A 411 27.90 15.34 33.80
CA ASN A 411 28.18 16.76 33.67
C ASN A 411 28.35 17.21 32.21
N GLU A 412 28.10 16.34 31.23
CA GLU A 412 28.18 16.68 29.81
C GLU A 412 26.90 17.35 29.30
N GLN A 413 26.99 18.09 28.20
CA GLN A 413 25.83 18.71 27.54
C GLN A 413 24.93 17.66 26.87
N ASP A 414 23.64 17.95 26.71
CA ASP A 414 22.69 17.01 26.11
C ASP A 414 23.11 16.40 24.77
N PRO A 415 23.64 17.13 23.76
CA PRO A 415 24.06 16.52 22.49
C PRO A 415 25.11 15.40 22.66
N VAL A 416 26.00 15.55 23.65
CA VAL A 416 27.02 14.55 23.98
C VAL A 416 26.38 13.34 24.64
N ARG A 417 25.52 13.56 25.65
CA ARG A 417 24.80 12.48 26.36
C ARG A 417 23.90 11.69 25.42
N ALA A 418 23.12 12.38 24.59
CA ALA A 418 22.22 11.77 23.61
C ALA A 418 22.98 10.84 22.67
N ARG A 419 24.10 11.30 22.09
CA ARG A 419 24.89 10.52 21.14
C ARG A 419 25.65 9.36 21.79
N ALA A 420 26.18 9.56 22.99
CA ALA A 420 26.85 8.51 23.76
C ALA A 420 25.88 7.41 24.20
N LEU A 421 24.68 7.77 24.70
CA LEU A 421 23.63 6.82 25.07
C LEU A 421 23.06 6.08 23.87
N ALA A 422 22.91 6.76 22.73
CA ALA A 422 22.48 6.11 21.49
C ALA A 422 23.51 5.06 21.05
N ALA A 423 24.80 5.38 21.12
CA ALA A 423 25.87 4.42 20.82
C ALA A 423 25.84 3.22 21.79
N LEU A 424 25.60 3.43 23.09
CA LEU A 424 25.42 2.35 24.05
C LEU A 424 24.18 1.50 23.78
N ALA A 425 23.06 2.11 23.37
CA ALA A 425 21.84 1.38 23.04
C ALA A 425 22.01 0.47 21.81
N ASP A 426 22.97 0.77 20.92
CA ASP A 426 23.32 -0.06 19.77
C ASP A 426 24.31 -1.20 20.12
N VAL A 427 24.85 -1.25 21.34
CA VAL A 427 25.75 -2.32 21.79
C VAL A 427 24.99 -3.66 21.89
N PRO A 428 25.51 -4.75 21.31
CA PRO A 428 24.96 -6.09 21.54
C PRO A 428 24.92 -6.43 23.03
N GLY A 429 23.72 -6.72 23.56
CA GLY A 429 23.48 -6.86 25.00
C GLY A 429 24.44 -7.80 25.73
N TRP A 430 24.82 -8.92 25.11
CA TRP A 430 25.74 -9.93 25.67
C TRP A 430 27.14 -9.40 26.03
N LEU A 431 27.52 -8.21 25.54
CA LEU A 431 28.77 -7.53 25.90
C LEU A 431 28.70 -6.79 27.24
N PHE A 432 27.52 -6.58 27.82
CA PHE A 432 27.38 -5.99 29.15
C PHE A 432 27.50 -7.07 30.25
N ARG A 433 28.39 -6.86 31.21
CA ARG A 433 28.61 -7.70 32.39
C ARG A 433 27.83 -7.15 33.58
N ALA A 434 27.66 -7.99 34.61
CA ALA A 434 27.01 -7.58 35.85
C ALA A 434 27.78 -6.42 36.54
N ASP A 435 29.11 -6.42 36.45
CA ASP A 435 30.01 -5.42 37.03
C ASP A 435 29.71 -3.99 36.54
N GLU A 436 29.16 -3.82 35.33
CA GLU A 436 28.81 -2.51 34.79
C GLU A 436 27.40 -2.01 35.18
N ALA A 437 26.58 -2.84 35.82
CA ALA A 437 25.18 -2.53 36.11
C ALA A 437 25.02 -1.22 36.90
N ASP A 438 25.84 -0.99 37.92
CA ASP A 438 25.79 0.23 38.76
C ASP A 438 26.15 1.48 37.95
N THR A 439 27.17 1.39 37.09
CA THR A 439 27.60 2.48 36.23
C THR A 439 26.52 2.82 35.21
N LEU A 440 25.94 1.81 34.56
CA LEU A 440 24.85 1.99 33.59
C LEU A 440 23.60 2.57 34.25
N THR A 441 23.27 2.11 35.47
CA THR A 441 22.16 2.66 36.26
C THR A 441 22.37 4.15 36.52
N ARG A 442 23.55 4.52 37.02
CA ARG A 442 23.89 5.91 37.33
C ARG A 442 23.82 6.79 36.07
N VAL A 443 24.44 6.35 34.98
CA VAL A 443 24.45 7.08 33.70
C VAL A 443 23.03 7.30 33.17
N MET A 444 22.17 6.28 33.21
CA MET A 444 20.78 6.41 32.78
C MET A 444 19.97 7.34 33.69
N ILE A 445 20.17 7.29 35.01
CA ILE A 445 19.50 8.18 35.97
C ILE A 445 19.92 9.63 35.71
N ASP A 446 21.23 9.89 35.74
CA ASP A 446 21.81 11.23 35.60
C ASP A 446 21.38 11.88 34.28
N ALA A 447 21.38 11.12 33.18
CA ALA A 447 20.94 11.61 31.88
C ALA A 447 19.45 11.97 31.85
N THR A 448 18.60 11.28 32.62
CA THR A 448 17.16 11.58 32.69
C THR A 448 16.81 12.67 33.70
N GLU A 449 17.65 12.91 34.70
CA GLU A 449 17.47 13.95 35.71
C GLU A 449 18.15 15.27 35.31
N ALA A 450 18.99 15.27 34.28
CA ALA A 450 19.59 16.48 33.72
C ALA A 450 18.53 17.48 33.25
N ARG A 451 18.72 18.76 33.61
CA ARG A 451 17.78 19.85 33.28
C ARG A 451 17.58 20.04 31.78
N ASP A 452 18.62 19.78 30.99
CA ASP A 452 18.65 19.91 29.53
C ASP A 452 18.34 18.59 28.80
N ALA A 453 17.82 17.57 29.49
CA ALA A 453 17.50 16.26 28.90
C ALA A 453 16.50 16.37 27.73
N SER A 454 16.96 16.04 26.52
CA SER A 454 16.12 16.05 25.33
C SER A 454 15.29 14.76 25.17
N TRP A 455 14.37 14.81 24.22
CA TRP A 455 13.64 13.62 23.74
C TRP A 455 14.60 12.54 23.20
N GLN A 456 15.70 12.94 22.55
CA GLN A 456 16.72 12.04 22.03
C GLN A 456 17.41 11.28 23.17
N THR A 457 17.84 11.99 24.22
CA THR A 457 18.41 11.39 25.44
C THR A 457 17.43 10.42 26.09
N THR A 458 16.17 10.85 26.26
CA THR A 458 15.11 10.01 26.85
C THR A 458 14.87 8.71 26.07
N ASN A 459 14.85 8.79 24.74
CA ASN A 459 14.67 7.62 23.89
C ASN A 459 15.88 6.69 23.88
N ALA A 460 17.09 7.25 23.84
CA ALA A 460 18.32 6.45 23.91
C ALA A 460 18.41 5.69 25.23
N THR A 461 18.09 6.33 26.35
CA THR A 461 17.99 5.68 27.67
C THR A 461 16.93 4.57 27.68
N ARG A 462 15.75 4.80 27.09
CA ARG A 462 14.71 3.79 26.98
C ARG A 462 15.18 2.58 26.15
N ALA A 463 15.87 2.83 25.04
CA ALA A 463 16.41 1.78 24.18
C ALA A 463 17.47 0.95 24.93
N LEU A 464 18.41 1.60 25.63
CA LEU A 464 19.43 0.96 26.44
C LEU A 464 18.81 0.10 27.57
N ALA A 465 17.85 0.64 28.33
CA ALA A 465 17.14 -0.12 29.35
C ALA A 465 16.43 -1.36 28.77
N GLY A 466 15.88 -1.25 27.56
CA GLY A 466 15.31 -2.39 26.84
C GLY A 466 16.34 -3.47 26.45
N VAL A 467 17.57 -3.07 26.11
CA VAL A 467 18.69 -4.00 25.84
C VAL A 467 19.12 -4.71 27.12
N LEU A 468 19.34 -3.97 28.22
CA LEU A 468 19.78 -4.51 29.51
C LEU A 468 18.74 -5.45 30.13
N LEU A 469 17.46 -5.08 30.10
CA LEU A 469 16.37 -5.92 30.60
C LEU A 469 16.32 -7.26 29.85
N ARG A 470 16.52 -7.22 28.53
CA ARG A 470 16.53 -8.42 27.69
C ARG A 470 17.73 -9.30 28.01
N GLU A 471 18.93 -8.73 28.05
CA GLU A 471 20.15 -9.48 28.31
C GLU A 471 20.14 -10.08 29.73
N GLY A 472 19.85 -9.26 30.74
CA GLY A 472 19.81 -9.71 32.13
C GLY A 472 18.84 -10.87 32.36
N ALA A 473 17.67 -10.83 31.73
CA ALA A 473 16.70 -11.92 31.80
C ALA A 473 17.13 -13.18 31.03
N LEU A 474 17.82 -13.05 29.89
CA LEU A 474 18.29 -14.19 29.10
C LEU A 474 19.50 -14.87 29.75
N SER A 475 20.41 -14.09 30.32
CA SER A 475 21.69 -14.54 30.85
C SER A 475 21.70 -14.72 32.37
N ARG A 476 20.54 -14.58 33.04
CA ARG A 476 20.37 -14.70 34.50
C ARG A 476 21.29 -13.75 35.30
N ARG A 477 21.41 -12.50 34.83
CA ARG A 477 22.17 -11.43 35.49
C ARG A 477 21.17 -10.45 36.11
N PRO A 478 20.73 -10.66 37.37
CA PRO A 478 19.71 -9.82 38.00
C PRO A 478 20.14 -8.35 38.10
N GLU A 479 21.43 -8.06 38.19
CA GLU A 479 22.00 -6.72 38.28
C GLU A 479 21.63 -5.87 37.05
N LEU A 480 21.68 -6.46 35.85
CA LEU A 480 21.30 -5.78 34.60
C LEU A 480 19.78 -5.55 34.51
N VAL A 481 18.99 -6.46 35.08
CA VAL A 481 17.53 -6.31 35.18
C VAL A 481 17.19 -5.17 36.12
N ASP A 482 17.82 -5.13 37.29
CA ASP A 482 17.62 -4.09 38.30
C ASP A 482 18.05 -2.72 37.78
N ALA A 483 19.16 -2.64 37.04
CA ALA A 483 19.60 -1.43 36.35
C ALA A 483 18.55 -0.90 35.36
N ALA A 484 18.02 -1.77 34.49
CA ALA A 484 17.00 -1.42 33.52
C ALA A 484 15.69 -0.97 34.18
N LEU A 485 15.24 -1.67 35.22
CA LEU A 485 14.01 -1.34 35.93
C LEU A 485 14.13 -0.01 36.69
N THR A 486 15.29 0.26 37.27
CA THR A 486 15.56 1.53 37.96
C THR A 486 15.47 2.71 36.98
N ALA A 487 16.08 2.57 35.80
CA ALA A 487 15.98 3.59 34.74
C ALA A 487 14.53 3.77 34.24
N LEU A 488 13.81 2.69 34.00
CA LEU A 488 12.40 2.75 33.57
C LEU A 488 11.48 3.35 34.65
N GLU A 489 11.73 3.08 35.94
CA GLU A 489 10.97 3.67 37.05
C GLU A 489 11.18 5.20 37.09
N ARG A 490 12.42 5.67 36.88
CA ARG A 490 12.72 7.11 36.82
C ARG A 490 12.09 7.77 35.59
N LEU A 491 12.18 7.14 34.42
CA LEU A 491 11.49 7.59 33.20
C LEU A 491 9.96 7.65 33.37
N SER A 492 9.37 6.74 34.16
CA SER A 492 7.93 6.68 34.40
C SER A 492 7.41 7.77 35.35
N ARG A 493 8.27 8.47 36.10
CA ARG A 493 7.86 9.65 36.89
C ARG A 493 7.37 10.80 36.00
N ASN A 494 7.80 10.81 34.73
CA ASN A 494 7.39 11.76 33.70
C ASN A 494 6.50 11.13 32.61
N ALA A 495 6.17 9.84 32.69
CA ALA A 495 5.36 9.13 31.68
C ALA A 495 4.45 8.04 32.32
N PRO A 496 3.12 8.08 32.08
CA PRO A 496 2.16 7.22 32.79
C PRO A 496 2.19 5.72 32.43
N HIS A 497 3.08 5.28 31.52
CA HIS A 497 3.13 3.89 31.05
C HIS A 497 4.57 3.45 30.71
N ILE A 498 4.89 2.18 31.05
CA ILE A 498 6.12 1.51 30.64
C ILE A 498 5.84 0.79 29.31
N ASP A 499 6.47 1.24 28.23
CA ASP A 499 6.30 0.65 26.90
C ASP A 499 7.26 -0.54 26.71
N LEU A 500 6.72 -1.76 26.84
CA LEU A 500 7.43 -3.01 26.56
C LEU A 500 6.96 -3.67 25.25
N ARG A 501 6.35 -2.90 24.33
CA ARG A 501 5.84 -3.45 23.06
C ARG A 501 6.95 -4.13 22.26
N GLY A 502 6.65 -5.32 21.72
CA GLY A 502 7.59 -6.11 20.92
C GLY A 502 8.55 -6.97 21.74
N LEU A 503 8.40 -7.03 23.06
CA LEU A 503 9.15 -7.95 23.92
C LEU A 503 8.94 -9.42 23.49
N ASP A 504 7.73 -9.79 23.08
CA ASP A 504 7.40 -11.09 22.51
C ASP A 504 8.18 -11.44 21.23
N ARG A 505 8.59 -10.47 20.42
CA ARG A 505 9.37 -10.70 19.18
C ARG A 505 10.86 -10.75 19.44
N SER A 506 11.29 -10.13 20.52
CA SER A 506 12.70 -9.97 20.85
C SER A 506 13.23 -11.00 21.85
N LEU A 507 12.34 -11.73 22.54
CA LEU A 507 12.70 -12.86 23.40
C LEU A 507 12.62 -14.20 22.65
N PRO A 508 13.61 -15.10 22.81
CA PRO A 508 13.46 -16.53 22.51
C PRO A 508 12.23 -17.11 23.19
N ARG A 509 11.59 -18.11 22.57
CA ARG A 509 10.43 -18.79 23.19
C ARG A 509 10.83 -19.43 24.52
N GLY A 510 9.99 -19.29 25.54
CA GLY A 510 10.25 -19.79 26.89
C GLY A 510 10.95 -18.79 27.82
N ALA A 511 11.68 -17.81 27.29
CA ALA A 511 12.39 -16.80 28.10
C ALA A 511 11.44 -15.87 28.87
N GLU A 512 10.18 -15.73 28.42
CA GLU A 512 9.13 -15.00 29.13
C GLU A 512 8.90 -15.47 30.57
N HIS A 513 9.14 -16.76 30.87
CA HIS A 513 9.03 -17.29 32.24
C HIS A 513 10.13 -16.74 33.14
N ARG A 514 11.35 -16.56 32.62
CA ARG A 514 12.47 -15.99 33.38
C ARG A 514 12.28 -14.51 33.63
N VAL A 515 11.80 -13.78 32.61
CA VAL A 515 11.42 -12.37 32.75
C VAL A 515 10.34 -12.22 33.82
N PHE A 516 9.30 -13.06 33.79
CA PHE A 516 8.26 -13.02 34.81
C PHE A 516 8.81 -13.36 36.20
N ALA A 517 9.60 -14.43 36.36
CA ALA A 517 10.16 -14.81 37.65
C ALA A 517 11.04 -13.70 38.26
N ALA A 518 11.84 -13.01 37.44
CA ALA A 518 12.64 -11.87 37.91
C ALA A 518 11.76 -10.67 38.33
N LEU A 519 10.64 -10.44 37.65
CA LEU A 519 9.74 -9.32 37.94
C LEU A 519 8.67 -9.64 38.99
N GLU A 520 8.42 -10.91 39.29
CA GLU A 520 7.33 -11.37 40.16
C GLU A 520 7.35 -10.70 41.55
N PRO A 521 8.49 -10.62 42.28
CA PRO A 521 8.52 -9.98 43.60
C PRO A 521 8.09 -8.51 43.53
N ARG A 522 8.51 -7.78 42.49
CA ARG A 522 8.15 -6.38 42.27
C ARG A 522 6.68 -6.24 41.86
N LEU A 523 6.22 -7.05 40.90
CA LEU A 523 4.83 -7.07 40.45
C LEU A 523 3.88 -7.35 41.62
N ALA A 524 4.22 -8.30 42.50
CA ALA A 524 3.46 -8.61 43.70
C ALA A 524 3.47 -7.46 44.73
N LYS A 525 4.61 -6.78 44.91
CA LYS A 525 4.71 -5.59 45.77
C LYS A 525 3.89 -4.41 45.23
N ASP A 526 3.95 -4.15 43.93
CA ASP A 526 3.18 -3.09 43.28
C ASP A 526 1.67 -3.39 43.33
N ALA A 527 1.27 -4.64 43.06
CA ALA A 527 -0.12 -5.06 43.17
C ALA A 527 -0.67 -4.88 44.60
N ARG A 528 0.10 -5.20 45.65
CA ARG A 528 -0.27 -4.93 47.06
C ARG A 528 -0.50 -3.45 47.34
N ARG A 529 0.19 -2.56 46.62
CA ARG A 529 0.04 -1.10 46.69
C ARG A 529 -0.99 -0.55 45.71
N GLY A 530 -1.72 -1.41 44.99
CA GLY A 530 -2.70 -1.02 43.98
C GLY A 530 -2.10 -0.45 42.69
N ARG A 531 -0.80 -0.65 42.44
CA ARG A 531 -0.09 -0.19 41.24
C ARG A 531 0.06 -1.34 40.25
N TYR A 532 -0.35 -1.11 39.00
CA TYR A 532 -0.40 -2.15 37.97
C TYR A 532 0.27 -1.78 36.64
N ALA A 533 0.88 -0.59 36.53
CA ALA A 533 1.46 -0.11 35.26
C ALA A 533 2.49 -1.08 34.65
N LEU A 534 3.39 -1.62 35.48
CA LEU A 534 4.40 -2.60 35.03
C LEU A 534 3.76 -3.93 34.60
N LEU A 535 2.75 -4.41 35.31
CA LEU A 535 2.01 -5.63 34.95
C LEU A 535 1.34 -5.48 33.58
N LEU A 536 0.62 -4.37 33.37
CA LEU A 536 -0.10 -4.11 32.12
C LEU A 536 0.88 -3.97 30.94
N GLY A 537 2.00 -3.25 31.15
CA GLY A 537 3.08 -3.13 30.17
C GLY A 537 3.70 -4.49 29.81
N LEU A 538 3.98 -5.33 30.81
CA LEU A 538 4.54 -6.67 30.60
C LEU A 538 3.57 -7.58 29.83
N ALA A 539 2.30 -7.63 30.24
CA ALA A 539 1.28 -8.45 29.59
C ALA A 539 1.04 -8.02 28.14
N ALA A 540 0.98 -6.71 27.87
CA ALA A 540 0.88 -6.17 26.51
C ALA A 540 2.14 -6.48 25.68
N GLY A 541 3.33 -6.33 26.26
CA GLY A 541 4.61 -6.57 25.62
C GLY A 541 4.87 -8.03 25.25
N LEU A 542 4.44 -8.97 26.10
CA LEU A 542 4.52 -10.42 25.86
C LEU A 542 3.40 -10.95 24.94
N GLY A 543 2.34 -10.18 24.73
CA GLY A 543 1.23 -10.53 23.85
C GLY A 543 0.63 -11.91 24.15
N ARG A 544 0.56 -12.79 23.15
CA ARG A 544 -0.01 -14.15 23.30
C ARG A 544 0.78 -15.03 24.27
N ARG A 545 2.07 -14.74 24.51
CA ARG A 545 2.90 -15.54 25.43
C ARG A 545 2.46 -15.35 26.88
N ALA A 546 1.95 -14.17 27.25
CA ALA A 546 1.41 -13.89 28.58
C ALA A 546 0.20 -14.76 28.95
N TRP A 547 -0.50 -15.33 27.96
CA TRP A 547 -1.66 -16.20 28.20
C TRP A 547 -1.29 -17.49 28.94
N TYR A 548 -0.03 -17.92 28.80
CA TYR A 548 0.48 -19.17 29.35
C TYR A 548 1.28 -18.96 30.64
N LEU A 549 1.28 -17.76 31.22
CA LEU A 549 1.94 -17.44 32.49
C LEU A 549 0.88 -17.30 33.61
N PRO A 550 0.65 -18.32 34.45
CA PRO A 550 -0.38 -18.29 35.49
C PRO A 550 -0.26 -17.07 36.42
N GLY A 551 0.95 -16.75 36.90
CA GLY A 551 1.16 -15.61 37.79
C GLY A 551 0.81 -14.25 37.16
N VAL A 552 1.03 -14.06 35.85
CA VAL A 552 0.54 -12.86 35.13
C VAL A 552 -0.98 -12.85 35.08
N GLN A 553 -1.61 -13.99 34.83
CA GLN A 553 -3.08 -14.11 34.77
C GLN A 553 -3.74 -13.87 36.14
N ASP A 554 -3.11 -14.30 37.23
CA ASP A 554 -3.59 -14.09 38.61
C ASP A 554 -3.46 -12.62 39.02
N LEU A 555 -2.35 -11.97 38.66
CA LEU A 555 -2.16 -10.55 38.91
C LEU A 555 -3.11 -9.69 38.07
N LEU A 556 -3.38 -10.08 36.82
CA LEU A 556 -4.38 -9.42 35.97
C LEU A 556 -5.79 -9.58 36.56
N ASP A 557 -6.09 -10.75 37.15
CA ASP A 557 -7.37 -10.98 37.83
C ASP A 557 -7.53 -10.01 39.02
N ARG A 558 -6.49 -9.89 39.86
CA ARG A 558 -6.46 -8.92 40.97
C ARG A 558 -6.60 -7.47 40.49
N ALA A 559 -5.95 -7.12 39.38
CA ALA A 559 -5.97 -5.78 38.80
C ALA A 559 -7.38 -5.32 38.37
N ARG A 560 -8.32 -6.25 38.14
CA ARG A 560 -9.73 -5.89 37.84
C ARG A 560 -10.45 -5.21 38.99
N SER A 561 -9.92 -5.32 40.21
CA SER A 561 -10.45 -4.66 41.41
C SER A 561 -9.65 -3.41 41.81
N ALA A 562 -8.75 -2.92 40.95
CA ALA A 562 -7.98 -1.70 41.21
C ALA A 562 -8.87 -0.47 41.37
N LYS A 563 -8.42 0.57 42.09
CA LYS A 563 -9.20 1.83 42.28
C LYS A 563 -9.34 2.67 41.01
N ASN A 564 -8.38 2.59 40.09
CA ASN A 564 -8.38 3.37 38.84
C ASN A 564 -9.13 2.63 37.72
N ASP A 565 -10.10 3.28 37.10
CA ASP A 565 -10.95 2.67 36.06
C ASP A 565 -10.21 2.31 34.77
N GLY A 566 -9.21 3.12 34.38
CA GLY A 566 -8.37 2.83 33.21
C GLY A 566 -7.50 1.59 33.40
N VAL A 567 -7.02 1.36 34.63
CA VAL A 567 -6.31 0.11 34.99
C VAL A 567 -7.25 -1.09 34.89
N VAL A 568 -8.47 -0.98 35.42
CA VAL A 568 -9.45 -2.08 35.36
C VAL A 568 -9.84 -2.40 33.92
N ALA A 569 -10.12 -1.39 33.10
CA ALA A 569 -10.46 -1.59 31.68
C ALA A 569 -9.35 -2.36 30.95
N THR A 570 -8.10 -1.90 31.09
CA THR A 570 -6.93 -2.54 30.45
C THR A 570 -6.71 -3.97 30.99
N ALA A 571 -6.84 -4.17 32.30
CA ALA A 571 -6.70 -5.48 32.92
C ALA A 571 -7.77 -6.48 32.43
N VAL A 572 -9.04 -6.04 32.34
CA VAL A 572 -10.14 -6.86 31.80
C VAL A 572 -9.87 -7.25 30.35
N ASP A 573 -9.44 -6.31 29.50
CA ASP A 573 -9.13 -6.58 28.09
C ASP A 573 -8.01 -7.64 27.95
N LEU A 574 -6.92 -7.48 28.70
CA LEU A 574 -5.80 -8.43 28.69
C LEU A 574 -6.17 -9.80 29.29
N TRP A 575 -7.01 -9.82 30.33
CA TRP A 575 -7.43 -11.05 30.99
C TRP A 575 -8.49 -11.84 30.20
N LEU A 576 -9.32 -11.17 29.40
CA LEU A 576 -10.27 -11.81 28.48
C LEU A 576 -9.63 -12.20 27.14
N ALA A 577 -8.40 -11.76 26.85
CA ALA A 577 -7.70 -12.07 25.60
C ALA A 577 -7.54 -13.59 25.33
N PRO A 578 -7.17 -14.46 26.29
CA PRO A 578 -7.03 -15.91 26.07
C PRO A 578 -8.36 -16.57 25.64
N PRO A 579 -8.48 -17.17 24.44
CA PRO A 579 -9.76 -17.66 23.93
C PRO A 579 -10.40 -18.83 24.71
N ARG A 580 -9.59 -19.64 25.41
CA ARG A 580 -10.06 -20.88 26.08
C ARG A 580 -10.85 -20.59 27.36
N THR A 581 -10.42 -19.61 28.15
CA THR A 581 -11.03 -19.24 29.44
C THR A 581 -11.95 -18.02 29.35
N ARG A 582 -12.02 -17.38 28.17
CA ARG A 582 -12.76 -16.14 27.95
C ARG A 582 -14.23 -16.24 28.36
N ASP A 583 -14.89 -17.33 28.02
CA ASP A 583 -16.33 -17.50 28.24
C ASP A 583 -16.68 -17.65 29.72
N GLU A 584 -15.82 -18.30 30.51
CA GLU A 584 -15.95 -18.38 31.97
C GLU A 584 -15.58 -17.05 32.64
N ARG A 585 -14.47 -16.44 32.20
CA ARG A 585 -13.96 -15.18 32.75
C ARG A 585 -14.94 -14.02 32.55
N VAL A 586 -15.57 -13.90 31.39
CA VAL A 586 -16.55 -12.83 31.15
C VAL A 586 -17.77 -12.97 32.07
N ALA A 587 -18.20 -14.20 32.37
CA ALA A 587 -19.29 -14.45 33.31
C ALA A 587 -18.90 -13.99 34.72
N ARG A 588 -17.65 -14.24 35.14
CA ARG A 588 -17.11 -13.75 36.42
C ARG A 588 -17.02 -12.22 36.46
N VAL A 589 -16.56 -11.59 35.38
CA VAL A 589 -16.48 -10.12 35.29
C VAL A 589 -17.87 -9.49 35.45
N LEU A 590 -18.86 -9.97 34.68
CA LEU A 590 -20.24 -9.48 34.76
C LEU A 590 -20.94 -9.79 36.09
N ALA A 591 -20.63 -10.95 36.70
CA ALA A 591 -21.19 -11.30 38.00
C ALA A 591 -20.73 -10.36 39.12
N GLY A 592 -19.47 -9.88 39.04
CA GLY A 592 -18.94 -8.91 40.00
C GLY A 592 -19.49 -7.50 39.82
N ASP A 593 -19.64 -7.03 38.57
CA ASP A 593 -20.21 -5.72 38.27
C ASP A 593 -20.81 -5.69 36.86
N LEU A 594 -22.14 -5.49 36.76
CA LEU A 594 -22.84 -5.45 35.48
C LEU A 594 -22.43 -4.26 34.60
N SER A 595 -21.97 -3.15 35.18
CA SER A 595 -21.53 -1.97 34.42
C SER A 595 -20.27 -2.23 33.59
N THR A 596 -19.55 -3.33 33.83
CA THR A 596 -18.43 -3.78 32.99
C THR A 596 -18.84 -4.10 31.55
N ILE A 597 -20.14 -4.24 31.26
CA ILE A 597 -20.68 -4.32 29.90
C ILE A 597 -20.36 -3.08 29.04
N THR A 598 -19.98 -1.96 29.66
CA THR A 598 -19.47 -0.77 28.96
C THR A 598 -18.14 -1.02 28.25
N LEU A 599 -17.33 -1.97 28.77
CA LEU A 599 -16.04 -2.36 28.20
C LEU A 599 -16.25 -3.18 26.92
N HIS A 600 -15.55 -2.82 25.84
CA HIS A 600 -15.76 -3.41 24.52
C HIS A 600 -15.54 -4.94 24.50
N SER A 601 -14.48 -5.43 25.17
CA SER A 601 -14.17 -6.88 25.21
C SER A 601 -15.24 -7.72 25.91
N VAL A 602 -15.82 -7.19 27.00
CA VAL A 602 -16.94 -7.80 27.73
C VAL A 602 -18.18 -7.80 26.84
N ARG A 603 -18.54 -6.64 26.29
CA ARG A 603 -19.69 -6.46 25.41
C ARG A 603 -19.68 -7.39 24.20
N GLU A 604 -18.56 -7.46 23.48
CA GLU A 604 -18.43 -8.32 22.29
C GLU A 604 -18.52 -9.82 22.65
N THR A 605 -17.96 -10.22 23.79
CA THR A 605 -17.99 -11.64 24.21
C THR A 605 -19.41 -12.06 24.61
N VAL A 606 -20.12 -11.22 25.36
CA VAL A 606 -21.52 -11.46 25.77
C VAL A 606 -22.43 -11.49 24.53
N ALA A 607 -22.31 -10.49 23.65
CA ALA A 607 -23.13 -10.38 22.45
C ALA A 607 -22.95 -11.52 21.45
N ARG A 608 -21.76 -12.16 21.42
CA ARG A 608 -21.41 -13.13 20.37
C ARG A 608 -21.21 -14.56 20.84
N ARG A 609 -20.87 -14.79 22.12
CA ARG A 609 -20.52 -16.10 22.67
C ARG A 609 -21.43 -16.49 23.84
N ARG A 610 -21.41 -15.68 24.90
CA ARG A 610 -22.20 -15.88 26.12
C ARG A 610 -23.55 -15.17 26.04
N THR A 611 -24.32 -15.52 25.01
CA THR A 611 -25.65 -14.92 24.75
C THR A 611 -26.68 -15.26 25.84
N ASP A 612 -26.42 -16.28 26.65
CA ASP A 612 -27.18 -16.62 27.86
C ASP A 612 -27.11 -15.50 28.92
N LEU A 613 -26.05 -14.69 28.92
CA LEU A 613 -25.88 -13.59 29.88
C LEU A 613 -26.56 -12.28 29.42
N LEU A 614 -27.08 -12.23 28.19
CA LEU A 614 -27.71 -11.01 27.65
C LEU A 614 -28.89 -10.55 28.50
N ASP A 615 -29.69 -11.48 29.01
CA ASP A 615 -30.89 -11.21 29.83
C ASP A 615 -30.58 -10.49 31.16
N ARG A 616 -29.29 -10.44 31.54
CA ARG A 616 -28.81 -9.69 32.70
C ARG A 616 -28.52 -8.22 32.38
N VAL A 617 -28.34 -7.89 31.10
CA VAL A 617 -27.89 -6.57 30.63
C VAL A 617 -28.82 -5.90 29.62
N ILE A 618 -29.89 -6.58 29.20
CA ILE A 618 -30.97 -6.05 28.37
C ILE A 618 -32.31 -6.13 29.10
N GLY A 619 -33.17 -5.15 28.86
CA GLY A 619 -34.50 -5.01 29.45
C GLY A 619 -34.50 -4.52 30.91
N LYS A 620 -33.35 -4.15 31.48
CA LYS A 620 -33.21 -3.79 32.90
C LYS A 620 -32.26 -2.60 33.08
N PRO A 621 -32.57 -1.64 33.98
CA PRO A 621 -31.66 -0.55 34.29
C PRO A 621 -30.30 -1.05 34.80
N LEU A 622 -29.22 -0.63 34.14
CA LEU A 622 -27.85 -0.97 34.52
C LEU A 622 -27.32 0.00 35.57
N ARG A 623 -26.63 -0.53 36.58
CA ARG A 623 -25.92 0.23 37.63
C ARG A 623 -24.58 -0.43 37.90
N GLY A 624 -23.62 0.34 38.39
CA GLY A 624 -22.30 -0.16 38.78
C GLY A 624 -21.22 0.89 38.57
N ARG A 625 -19.97 0.50 38.78
CA ARG A 625 -18.80 1.37 38.84
C ARG A 625 -18.60 2.25 37.59
N PHE A 626 -18.84 1.71 36.39
CA PHE A 626 -18.55 2.39 35.13
C PHE A 626 -19.70 3.25 34.60
N LEU A 627 -20.79 3.39 35.38
CA LEU A 627 -21.97 4.14 34.98
C LEU A 627 -22.27 5.24 36.01
N ARG A 628 -22.55 6.45 35.53
CA ARG A 628 -22.98 7.56 36.39
C ARG A 628 -24.36 7.26 36.98
N LEU A 629 -24.55 7.64 38.25
CA LEU A 629 -25.84 7.49 38.93
C LEU A 629 -26.94 8.24 38.16
N GLY A 630 -28.10 7.61 37.98
CA GLY A 630 -29.24 8.19 37.26
C GLY A 630 -29.14 8.19 35.73
N THR A 631 -28.02 7.76 35.13
CA THR A 631 -27.88 7.67 33.67
C THR A 631 -28.43 6.33 33.15
N ARG A 632 -29.42 6.37 32.26
CA ARG A 632 -29.91 5.17 31.55
C ARG A 632 -28.94 4.80 30.44
N TYR A 633 -28.15 3.74 30.65
CA TYR A 633 -27.23 3.21 29.65
C TYR A 633 -27.85 2.04 28.88
N VAL A 634 -27.92 2.17 27.56
CA VAL A 634 -28.28 1.06 26.65
C VAL A 634 -27.00 0.59 25.95
N PRO A 635 -26.55 -0.67 26.15
CA PRO A 635 -25.30 -1.11 25.56
C PRO A 635 -25.35 -1.10 24.01
N PRO A 636 -24.34 -0.52 23.32
CA PRO A 636 -24.36 -0.43 21.87
C PRO A 636 -23.92 -1.76 21.24
N PHE A 637 -24.92 -2.59 20.90
CA PHE A 637 -24.70 -3.86 20.21
C PHE A 637 -24.84 -3.70 18.69
N GLY A 638 -23.95 -4.34 17.93
CA GLY A 638 -23.97 -4.31 16.46
C GLY A 638 -23.51 -5.62 15.84
N ASN A 639 -24.08 -5.97 14.68
CA ASN A 639 -23.68 -7.14 13.88
C ASN A 639 -23.68 -8.49 14.64
N CYS A 640 -24.53 -8.66 15.65
CA CYS A 640 -24.58 -9.87 16.50
C CYS A 640 -25.97 -10.51 16.62
N PHE A 641 -27.05 -9.79 16.27
CA PHE A 641 -28.44 -10.23 16.47
C PHE A 641 -28.82 -11.55 15.78
N HIS A 642 -28.10 -11.96 14.72
CA HIS A 642 -28.25 -13.29 14.11
C HIS A 642 -27.92 -14.46 15.06
N ARG A 643 -27.32 -14.16 16.23
CA ARG A 643 -27.00 -15.12 17.28
C ARG A 643 -27.96 -15.02 18.46
N TRP A 644 -28.86 -14.06 18.51
CA TRP A 644 -29.71 -13.82 19.68
C TRP A 644 -31.02 -14.60 19.57
N LEU A 645 -31.74 -14.74 20.68
CA LEU A 645 -33.10 -15.27 20.68
C LEU A 645 -34.11 -14.16 20.32
N PRO A 646 -35.28 -14.48 19.75
CA PRO A 646 -36.29 -13.48 19.40
C PRO A 646 -36.68 -12.57 20.58
N ARG A 647 -36.88 -13.15 21.77
CA ARG A 647 -37.18 -12.38 23.00
C ARG A 647 -36.07 -11.41 23.41
N GLN A 648 -34.80 -11.75 23.13
CA GLN A 648 -33.64 -10.88 23.44
C GLN A 648 -33.56 -9.71 22.45
N VAL A 649 -33.81 -10.00 21.17
CA VAL A 649 -33.92 -8.96 20.14
C VAL A 649 -35.05 -8.00 20.49
N ALA A 650 -36.24 -8.51 20.81
CA ALA A 650 -37.40 -7.70 21.19
C ALA A 650 -37.14 -6.83 22.42
N ALA A 651 -36.52 -7.38 23.48
CA ALA A 651 -36.18 -6.62 24.69
C ALA A 651 -35.21 -5.47 24.39
N HIS A 652 -34.21 -5.70 23.55
CA HIS A 652 -33.26 -4.65 23.16
C HIS A 652 -33.88 -3.60 22.23
N THR A 653 -34.74 -4.02 21.29
CA THR A 653 -35.54 -3.10 20.47
C THR A 653 -36.38 -2.17 21.36
N ALA A 654 -37.06 -2.72 22.38
CA ALA A 654 -37.84 -1.94 23.32
C ALA A 654 -36.99 -0.91 24.09
N GLU A 655 -35.79 -1.28 24.54
CA GLU A 655 -34.89 -0.33 25.21
C GLU A 655 -34.44 0.83 24.30
N LEU A 656 -34.09 0.53 23.05
CA LEU A 656 -33.70 1.56 22.08
C LEU A 656 -34.88 2.44 21.69
N HIS A 657 -36.07 1.85 21.53
CA HIS A 657 -37.31 2.58 21.25
C HIS A 657 -37.64 3.56 22.38
N GLU A 658 -37.57 3.10 23.63
CA GLU A 658 -37.78 3.94 24.81
C GLU A 658 -36.74 5.06 24.93
N LEU A 659 -35.47 4.77 24.61
CA LEU A 659 -34.42 5.80 24.57
C LEU A 659 -34.69 6.83 23.47
N ALA A 660 -35.15 6.40 22.29
CA ALA A 660 -35.49 7.28 21.18
C ALA A 660 -36.71 8.18 21.46
N LYS A 661 -37.67 7.73 22.29
CA LYS A 661 -38.83 8.52 22.72
C LYS A 661 -38.62 9.34 23.99
N SER A 662 -37.52 9.12 24.70
CA SER A 662 -37.27 9.75 26.01
C SER A 662 -37.16 11.27 25.89
N ARG A 663 -37.98 12.00 26.66
CA ARG A 663 -37.88 13.46 26.82
C ARG A 663 -36.67 13.90 27.64
N HIS A 664 -36.07 12.97 28.39
CA HIS A 664 -34.87 13.22 29.21
C HIS A 664 -33.57 12.98 28.43
N ALA A 665 -33.64 12.31 27.27
CA ALA A 665 -32.50 12.11 26.40
C ALA A 665 -32.32 13.31 25.46
N ASN A 666 -31.08 13.72 25.21
CA ASN A 666 -30.84 14.78 24.25
C ASN A 666 -31.09 14.28 22.80
N VAL A 667 -31.21 15.21 21.86
CA VAL A 667 -31.53 14.89 20.46
C VAL A 667 -30.49 13.95 19.81
N TYR A 668 -29.22 14.04 20.20
CA TYR A 668 -28.16 13.19 19.67
C TYR A 668 -28.26 11.75 20.20
N GLU A 669 -28.61 11.56 21.46
CA GLU A 669 -28.87 10.25 22.08
C GLU A 669 -30.09 9.58 21.43
N ARG A 670 -31.18 10.34 21.23
CA ARG A 670 -32.37 9.87 20.53
C ARG A 670 -32.06 9.44 19.10
N ALA A 671 -31.36 10.29 18.35
CA ALA A 671 -30.93 9.98 16.99
C ALA A 671 -29.97 8.78 16.93
N ALA A 672 -29.08 8.60 17.92
CA ALA A 672 -28.20 7.44 18.01
C ALA A 672 -28.98 6.14 18.27
N ALA A 673 -30.02 6.19 19.11
CA ALA A 673 -30.90 5.06 19.37
C ALA A 673 -31.67 4.65 18.10
N VAL A 674 -32.19 5.61 17.32
CA VAL A 674 -32.82 5.35 16.02
C VAL A 674 -31.86 4.72 15.01
N ARG A 675 -30.60 5.21 14.93
CA ARG A 675 -29.58 4.57 14.08
C ARG A 675 -29.27 3.13 14.48
N ALA A 676 -29.24 2.86 15.79
CA ALA A 676 -29.03 1.51 16.31
C ALA A 676 -30.21 0.58 15.97
N LEU A 677 -31.46 1.07 16.10
CA LEU A 677 -32.67 0.34 15.71
C LEU A 677 -32.62 -0.17 14.27
N GLY A 678 -32.07 0.63 13.34
CA GLY A 678 -31.89 0.22 11.96
C GLY A 678 -31.07 -1.06 11.77
N HIS A 679 -30.25 -1.48 12.74
CA HIS A 679 -29.46 -2.71 12.65
C HIS A 679 -30.10 -3.90 13.39
N VAL A 680 -31.23 -3.69 14.07
CA VAL A 680 -31.94 -4.70 14.84
C VAL A 680 -32.97 -5.40 13.94
N PRO A 681 -32.93 -6.74 13.79
CA PRO A 681 -33.89 -7.46 12.94
C PRO A 681 -35.35 -7.25 13.39
N GLY A 682 -36.25 -7.00 12.44
CA GLY A 682 -37.68 -6.79 12.70
C GLY A 682 -38.03 -5.43 13.29
N ALA A 683 -37.11 -4.47 13.33
CA ALA A 683 -37.35 -3.12 13.86
C ALA A 683 -37.81 -2.10 12.79
N VAL A 684 -38.14 -2.55 11.57
CA VAL A 684 -38.45 -1.64 10.44
C VAL A 684 -39.62 -0.71 10.76
N ASP A 685 -40.72 -1.22 11.29
CA ASP A 685 -41.91 -0.40 11.59
C ASP A 685 -41.67 0.54 12.79
N VAL A 686 -40.82 0.11 13.73
CA VAL A 686 -40.37 0.97 14.83
C VAL A 686 -39.57 2.16 14.28
N VAL A 687 -38.68 1.93 13.31
CA VAL A 687 -37.90 3.00 12.66
C VAL A 687 -38.81 3.92 11.85
N ARG A 688 -39.79 3.37 11.11
CA ARG A 688 -40.78 4.16 10.35
C ARG A 688 -41.55 5.14 11.23
N GLY A 689 -41.90 4.73 12.45
CA GLY A 689 -42.59 5.58 13.42
C GLY A 689 -41.84 6.86 13.81
N PHE A 690 -40.53 6.96 13.51
CA PHE A 690 -39.73 8.17 13.76
C PHE A 690 -39.60 9.10 12.54
N LEU A 691 -40.20 8.77 11.38
CA LEU A 691 -40.22 9.66 10.21
C LEU A 691 -41.06 10.91 10.42
N GLU A 692 -42.05 10.84 11.32
CA GLU A 692 -42.96 11.93 11.68
C GLU A 692 -42.51 12.70 12.93
N ASP A 693 -41.28 12.46 13.43
CA ASP A 693 -40.76 13.15 14.60
C ASP A 693 -40.57 14.64 14.35
N ARG A 694 -40.73 15.46 15.39
CA ARG A 694 -40.57 16.92 15.31
C ARG A 694 -39.11 17.33 15.18
N GLU A 695 -38.19 16.50 15.69
CA GLU A 695 -36.76 16.80 15.66
C GLU A 695 -36.12 16.35 14.34
N VAL A 696 -35.59 17.33 13.58
CA VAL A 696 -34.93 17.08 12.29
C VAL A 696 -33.85 15.98 12.39
N PRO A 697 -32.93 15.99 13.39
CA PRO A 697 -31.88 14.96 13.49
C PRO A 697 -32.41 13.55 13.74
N VAL A 698 -33.59 13.41 14.36
CA VAL A 698 -34.23 12.10 14.63
C VAL A 698 -34.84 11.54 13.33
N VAL A 699 -35.54 12.37 12.57
CA VAL A 699 -36.09 11.98 11.26
C VAL A 699 -34.97 11.63 10.27
N GLU A 700 -33.88 12.41 10.24
CA GLU A 700 -32.72 12.07 9.39
C GLU A 700 -32.04 10.76 9.83
N ALA A 701 -31.96 10.52 11.15
CA ALA A 701 -31.49 9.24 11.65
C ALA A 701 -32.40 8.08 11.24
N ALA A 702 -33.73 8.27 11.21
CA ALA A 702 -34.69 7.27 10.77
C ALA A 702 -34.53 6.95 9.29
N LEU A 703 -34.49 7.97 8.42
CA LEU A 703 -34.26 7.81 6.98
C LEU A 703 -32.95 7.06 6.69
N ALA A 704 -31.87 7.43 7.38
CA ALA A 704 -30.60 6.73 7.25
C ALA A 704 -30.68 5.27 7.76
N ALA A 705 -31.39 5.03 8.86
CA ALA A 705 -31.53 3.73 9.51
C ALA A 705 -32.35 2.72 8.69
N LEU A 706 -33.39 3.16 7.97
CA LEU A 706 -34.26 2.30 7.16
C LEU A 706 -33.45 1.43 6.18
N ALA A 707 -32.44 2.00 5.53
CA ALA A 707 -31.60 1.26 4.60
C ALA A 707 -30.76 0.14 5.24
N TRP A 708 -30.56 0.18 6.56
CA TRP A 708 -29.78 -0.82 7.31
C TRP A 708 -30.62 -1.93 7.93
N THR A 709 -31.95 -1.82 7.86
CA THR A 709 -32.89 -2.83 8.35
C THR A 709 -32.72 -4.17 7.63
N ASP A 710 -33.38 -5.22 8.11
CA ASP A 710 -33.42 -6.51 7.44
C ASP A 710 -34.38 -6.59 6.24
N GLU A 711 -35.11 -5.49 5.96
CA GLU A 711 -36.04 -5.34 4.82
C GLU A 711 -35.72 -4.15 3.91
N PRO A 712 -34.47 -3.98 3.45
CA PRO A 712 -34.05 -2.79 2.69
C PRO A 712 -34.80 -2.60 1.36
N SER A 713 -35.29 -3.68 0.73
CA SER A 713 -36.10 -3.56 -0.49
C SER A 713 -37.52 -3.06 -0.22
N ALA A 714 -38.09 -3.38 0.95
CA ALA A 714 -39.45 -2.99 1.30
C ALA A 714 -39.57 -1.49 1.65
N VAL A 715 -38.49 -0.89 2.16
CA VAL A 715 -38.45 0.53 2.56
C VAL A 715 -38.04 1.47 1.42
N LEU A 716 -37.71 0.94 0.23
CA LEU A 716 -37.32 1.77 -0.91
C LEU A 716 -38.38 2.82 -1.28
N PRO A 717 -39.70 2.51 -1.31
CA PRO A 717 -40.75 3.51 -1.52
C PRO A 717 -40.77 4.61 -0.45
N ASP A 718 -40.53 4.27 0.82
CA ASP A 718 -40.49 5.23 1.92
C ASP A 718 -39.41 6.30 1.67
N LEU A 719 -38.23 5.86 1.21
CA LEU A 719 -37.13 6.76 0.87
C LEU A 719 -37.44 7.59 -0.39
N LEU A 720 -38.09 6.99 -1.39
CA LEU A 720 -38.49 7.67 -2.62
C LEU A 720 -39.49 8.81 -2.37
N ALA A 721 -40.38 8.67 -1.39
CA ALA A 721 -41.31 9.74 -1.00
C ALA A 721 -40.61 11.04 -0.55
N HIS A 722 -39.32 10.98 -0.19
CA HIS A 722 -38.57 12.12 0.33
C HIS A 722 -37.54 12.71 -0.65
N VAL A 723 -37.38 12.15 -1.86
CA VAL A 723 -36.32 12.56 -2.80
C VAL A 723 -36.51 13.96 -3.39
N ASP A 724 -37.74 14.47 -3.41
CA ASP A 724 -38.06 15.82 -3.86
C ASP A 724 -38.16 16.85 -2.72
N THR A 725 -37.89 16.43 -1.48
CA THR A 725 -37.97 17.28 -0.27
C THR A 725 -36.58 17.72 0.21
N ASP A 726 -36.51 18.56 1.25
CA ASP A 726 -35.23 18.93 1.90
C ASP A 726 -34.51 17.74 2.54
N ARG A 727 -35.21 16.62 2.74
CA ARG A 727 -34.65 15.36 3.26
C ARG A 727 -33.93 14.53 2.21
N ALA A 728 -33.94 14.94 0.94
CA ALA A 728 -33.24 14.27 -0.16
C ALA A 728 -31.75 14.02 0.15
N ARG A 729 -31.10 14.94 0.89
CA ARG A 729 -29.69 14.82 1.30
C ARG A 729 -29.36 13.59 2.15
N VAL A 730 -30.36 12.94 2.74
CA VAL A 730 -30.21 11.68 3.48
C VAL A 730 -30.88 10.53 2.74
N ALA A 731 -32.11 10.74 2.27
CA ALA A 731 -32.88 9.71 1.58
C ALA A 731 -32.15 9.19 0.34
N VAL A 732 -31.56 10.07 -0.49
CA VAL A 732 -30.87 9.67 -1.72
C VAL A 732 -29.67 8.76 -1.45
N TYR A 733 -28.88 9.01 -0.39
CA TYR A 733 -27.77 8.12 -0.03
C TYR A 733 -28.25 6.78 0.56
N ALA A 734 -29.39 6.78 1.25
CA ALA A 734 -30.01 5.56 1.76
C ALA A 734 -30.54 4.67 0.61
N LEU A 735 -31.08 5.27 -0.46
CA LEU A 735 -31.56 4.56 -1.66
C LEU A 735 -30.49 3.66 -2.27
N SER A 736 -29.25 4.14 -2.40
CA SER A 736 -28.17 3.38 -3.05
C SER A 736 -27.90 2.04 -2.34
N ARG A 737 -28.10 2.00 -1.01
CA ARG A 737 -28.03 0.75 -0.26
C ARG A 737 -29.25 -0.13 -0.49
N CYS A 738 -30.46 0.41 -0.46
CA CYS A 738 -31.69 -0.35 -0.71
C CYS A 738 -31.74 -0.96 -2.11
N ALA A 739 -31.18 -0.27 -3.11
CA ALA A 739 -31.04 -0.75 -4.48
C ALA A 739 -30.25 -2.08 -4.57
N LEU A 740 -29.20 -2.26 -3.75
CA LEU A 740 -28.40 -3.50 -3.73
C LEU A 740 -29.21 -4.75 -3.36
N PHE A 741 -30.30 -4.56 -2.61
CA PHE A 741 -31.15 -5.64 -2.09
C PHE A 741 -32.50 -5.73 -2.79
N THR A 742 -32.76 -4.87 -3.79
CA THR A 742 -34.00 -4.86 -4.55
C THR A 742 -33.80 -5.64 -5.87
N PRO A 743 -34.75 -6.52 -6.26
CA PRO A 743 -34.71 -7.17 -7.58
C PRO A 743 -34.65 -6.15 -8.71
N PRO A 744 -33.91 -6.40 -9.81
CA PRO A 744 -33.65 -5.40 -10.84
C PRO A 744 -34.92 -4.88 -11.52
N ASP A 745 -35.91 -5.75 -11.77
CA ASP A 745 -37.19 -5.39 -12.39
C ASP A 745 -37.97 -4.39 -11.50
N ARG A 746 -38.08 -4.72 -10.21
CA ARG A 746 -38.73 -3.86 -9.20
C ARG A 746 -37.97 -2.55 -9.01
N LEU A 747 -36.64 -2.60 -9.02
CA LEU A 747 -35.80 -1.41 -8.88
C LEU A 747 -36.00 -0.44 -10.05
N GLY A 748 -36.01 -0.95 -11.29
CA GLY A 748 -36.25 -0.15 -12.49
C GLY A 748 -37.61 0.53 -12.45
N ALA A 749 -38.67 -0.24 -12.14
CA ALA A 749 -40.03 0.29 -12.03
C ALA A 749 -40.17 1.40 -10.97
N LEU A 750 -39.47 1.28 -9.84
CA LEU A 750 -39.51 2.29 -8.77
C LEU A 750 -38.66 3.54 -9.08
N LEU A 751 -37.60 3.41 -9.88
CA LEU A 751 -36.70 4.53 -10.20
C LEU A 751 -37.11 5.29 -11.46
N ALA A 752 -37.84 4.66 -12.40
CA ALA A 752 -38.25 5.31 -13.65
C ALA A 752 -38.98 6.65 -13.43
N PRO A 753 -39.94 6.78 -12.49
CA PRO A 753 -40.60 8.08 -12.24
C PRO A 753 -39.66 9.16 -11.69
N VAL A 754 -38.54 8.78 -11.08
CA VAL A 754 -37.56 9.73 -10.52
C VAL A 754 -36.76 10.41 -11.62
N LEU A 755 -36.59 9.77 -12.78
CA LEU A 755 -35.84 10.33 -13.92
C LEU A 755 -36.46 11.65 -14.43
N THR A 756 -37.78 11.78 -14.33
CA THR A 756 -38.56 12.96 -14.71
C THR A 756 -38.93 13.87 -13.53
N GLY A 757 -38.38 13.60 -12.33
CA GLY A 757 -38.64 14.38 -11.11
C GLY A 757 -38.09 15.81 -11.16
N ARG A 758 -38.39 16.62 -10.13
CA ARG A 758 -37.95 18.04 -10.09
C ARG A 758 -36.52 18.19 -9.55
N LYS A 759 -36.11 17.39 -8.55
CA LYS A 759 -34.76 17.52 -7.96
C LYS A 759 -33.68 16.86 -8.81
N VAL A 760 -32.75 17.68 -9.31
CA VAL A 760 -31.55 17.25 -10.07
C VAL A 760 -30.73 16.18 -9.33
N THR A 761 -30.53 16.31 -8.02
CA THR A 761 -29.75 15.34 -7.23
C THR A 761 -30.37 13.95 -7.20
N ALA A 762 -31.69 13.85 -7.12
CA ALA A 762 -32.43 12.59 -7.16
C ALA A 762 -32.36 11.95 -8.55
N ARG A 763 -32.57 12.73 -9.61
CA ARG A 763 -32.46 12.27 -11.00
C ARG A 763 -31.08 11.66 -11.30
N LYS A 764 -30.00 12.35 -10.91
CA LYS A 764 -28.62 11.86 -11.08
C LYS A 764 -28.39 10.51 -10.42
N GLU A 765 -28.91 10.32 -9.20
CA GLU A 765 -28.74 9.07 -8.48
C GLU A 765 -29.60 7.96 -9.09
N ALA A 766 -30.83 8.26 -9.53
CA ALA A 766 -31.67 7.30 -10.25
C ALA A 766 -30.97 6.79 -11.52
N VAL A 767 -30.38 7.69 -12.32
CA VAL A 767 -29.56 7.34 -13.49
C VAL A 767 -28.45 6.35 -13.13
N ARG A 768 -27.66 6.67 -12.09
CA ARG A 768 -26.55 5.82 -11.65
C ARG A 768 -27.01 4.45 -11.17
N LEU A 769 -28.13 4.38 -10.44
CA LEU A 769 -28.65 3.12 -9.92
C LEU A 769 -29.24 2.25 -11.03
N ILE A 770 -30.04 2.83 -11.94
CA ILE A 770 -30.59 2.12 -13.11
C ILE A 770 -29.45 1.50 -13.93
N ALA A 771 -28.42 2.29 -14.26
CA ALA A 771 -27.28 1.84 -15.04
C ALA A 771 -26.45 0.77 -14.32
N ARG A 772 -26.04 1.04 -13.08
CA ARG A 772 -25.16 0.14 -12.30
C ARG A 772 -25.81 -1.21 -11.99
N HIS A 773 -27.11 -1.23 -11.78
CA HIS A 773 -27.85 -2.45 -11.47
C HIS A 773 -28.37 -3.16 -12.73
N ARG A 774 -28.19 -2.54 -13.92
CA ARG A 774 -28.70 -2.98 -15.22
C ARG A 774 -30.14 -3.45 -15.14
N THR A 775 -31.02 -2.56 -14.70
CA THR A 775 -32.46 -2.87 -14.66
C THR A 775 -32.95 -3.17 -16.09
N PRO A 776 -33.96 -4.03 -16.27
CA PRO A 776 -34.53 -4.25 -17.60
C PRO A 776 -34.94 -2.94 -18.25
N GLY A 777 -34.64 -2.76 -19.54
CA GLY A 777 -34.93 -1.52 -20.27
C GLY A 777 -34.09 -0.31 -19.87
N ALA A 778 -33.00 -0.48 -19.11
CA ALA A 778 -32.17 0.63 -18.62
C ALA A 778 -31.68 1.57 -19.74
N ALA A 779 -31.13 1.03 -20.83
CA ALA A 779 -30.57 1.87 -21.90
C ALA A 779 -31.62 2.80 -22.53
N ALA A 780 -32.79 2.26 -22.86
CA ALA A 780 -33.92 3.03 -23.39
C ALA A 780 -34.38 4.12 -22.40
N ALA A 781 -34.66 3.73 -21.15
CA ALA A 781 -35.13 4.68 -20.12
C ALA A 781 -34.12 5.79 -19.83
N LEU A 782 -32.81 5.51 -19.90
CA LEU A 782 -31.76 6.52 -19.72
C LEU A 782 -31.61 7.42 -20.94
N SER A 783 -31.76 6.89 -22.15
CA SER A 783 -31.69 7.68 -23.39
C SER A 783 -32.82 8.71 -23.47
N GLU A 784 -34.06 8.28 -23.16
CA GLU A 784 -35.24 9.15 -23.10
C GLU A 784 -35.10 10.29 -22.07
N ALA A 785 -34.30 10.10 -21.02
CA ALA A 785 -34.13 11.06 -19.95
C ALA A 785 -33.20 12.25 -20.30
N TRP A 786 -32.65 12.33 -21.51
CA TRP A 786 -31.72 13.40 -21.89
C TRP A 786 -32.39 14.71 -22.28
N ASP A 787 -33.47 14.66 -23.05
CA ASP A 787 -34.05 15.87 -23.64
C ASP A 787 -34.63 16.79 -22.56
N GLY A 788 -34.24 18.06 -22.58
CA GLY A 788 -34.57 19.03 -21.53
C GLY A 788 -33.93 18.74 -20.15
N ALA A 789 -32.95 17.83 -20.06
CA ALA A 789 -32.27 17.53 -18.80
C ALA A 789 -31.26 18.60 -18.38
N HIS A 790 -31.14 18.81 -17.07
CA HIS A 790 -30.12 19.67 -16.48
C HIS A 790 -28.71 19.09 -16.75
N ARG A 791 -27.70 19.95 -16.92
CA ARG A 791 -26.31 19.55 -17.24
C ARG A 791 -25.75 18.44 -16.37
N ASP A 792 -25.99 18.49 -15.07
CA ASP A 792 -25.49 17.49 -14.14
C ASP A 792 -26.18 16.12 -14.29
N VAL A 793 -27.42 16.09 -14.81
CA VAL A 793 -28.13 14.86 -15.17
C VAL A 793 -27.55 14.31 -16.47
N LYS A 794 -27.31 15.17 -17.48
CA LYS A 794 -26.62 14.77 -18.72
C LYS A 794 -25.25 14.16 -18.44
N ARG A 795 -24.44 14.77 -17.56
CA ARG A 795 -23.18 14.18 -17.09
C ARG A 795 -23.37 12.81 -16.44
N ALA A 796 -24.40 12.64 -15.61
CA ALA A 796 -24.70 11.33 -15.02
C ALA A 796 -25.09 10.30 -16.09
N LEU A 797 -25.81 10.70 -17.15
CA LEU A 797 -26.18 9.86 -18.29
C LEU A 797 -24.93 9.45 -19.08
N VAL A 798 -24.04 10.39 -19.41
CA VAL A 798 -22.74 10.11 -20.04
C VAL A 798 -21.94 9.12 -19.21
N SER A 799 -21.78 9.38 -17.91
CA SER A 799 -21.05 8.49 -16.98
C SER A 799 -21.67 7.09 -16.88
N ALA A 800 -23.00 6.98 -17.06
CA ALA A 800 -23.74 5.73 -16.99
C ALA A 800 -23.52 4.82 -18.21
N THR A 801 -23.22 5.39 -19.39
CA THR A 801 -23.03 4.62 -20.65
C THR A 801 -21.99 3.50 -20.53
N ARG A 802 -20.98 3.65 -19.66
CA ARG A 802 -19.97 2.62 -19.40
C ARG A 802 -20.53 1.24 -19.05
N TRP A 803 -21.76 1.18 -18.52
CA TRP A 803 -22.41 -0.07 -18.14
C TRP A 803 -23.13 -0.79 -19.29
N PHE A 804 -23.31 -0.13 -20.43
CA PHE A 804 -24.11 -0.62 -21.56
C PHE A 804 -23.59 -0.13 -22.92
N LEU A 805 -22.27 -0.04 -23.11
CA LEU A 805 -21.66 0.30 -24.41
C LEU A 805 -21.96 -0.69 -25.55
N ASP A 806 -22.52 -1.86 -25.25
CA ASP A 806 -23.02 -2.82 -26.24
C ASP A 806 -24.39 -2.42 -26.83
N ASP A 807 -25.02 -1.37 -26.30
CA ASP A 807 -26.31 -0.84 -26.75
C ASP A 807 -26.09 0.48 -27.53
N GLU A 808 -26.68 0.61 -28.72
CA GLU A 808 -26.53 1.81 -29.57
C GLU A 808 -27.05 3.08 -28.89
N ALA A 809 -28.01 2.98 -27.98
CA ALA A 809 -28.49 4.13 -27.21
C ALA A 809 -27.38 4.78 -26.37
N ALA A 810 -26.36 4.03 -25.94
CA ALA A 810 -25.19 4.58 -25.25
C ALA A 810 -24.39 5.51 -26.17
N TRP A 811 -24.23 5.13 -27.43
CA TRP A 811 -23.44 5.86 -28.40
C TRP A 811 -24.13 7.14 -28.87
N ASP A 812 -25.45 7.13 -29.00
CA ASP A 812 -26.23 8.33 -29.27
C ASP A 812 -26.07 9.38 -28.15
N LEU A 813 -26.10 8.94 -26.89
CA LEU A 813 -25.85 9.80 -25.73
C LEU A 813 -24.43 10.39 -25.76
N LEU A 814 -23.43 9.56 -26.06
CA LEU A 814 -22.03 9.99 -26.12
C LEU A 814 -21.78 10.97 -27.28
N ALA A 815 -22.34 10.72 -28.47
CA ALA A 815 -22.23 11.62 -29.61
C ALA A 815 -22.84 12.98 -29.30
N ARG A 816 -24.05 13.01 -28.73
CA ARG A 816 -24.70 14.26 -28.30
C ARG A 816 -23.89 15.00 -27.24
N ALA A 817 -23.23 14.29 -26.32
CA ALA A 817 -22.38 14.91 -25.31
C ALA A 817 -21.20 15.69 -25.90
N THR A 818 -20.60 15.21 -27.00
CA THR A 818 -19.47 15.91 -27.65
C THR A 818 -19.83 17.29 -28.21
N ALA A 819 -21.11 17.50 -28.55
CA ALA A 819 -21.64 18.75 -29.09
C ALA A 819 -22.36 19.64 -28.04
N ASP A 820 -22.40 19.20 -26.78
CA ASP A 820 -23.06 19.90 -25.68
C ASP A 820 -22.07 20.86 -24.97
N GLU A 821 -22.48 21.48 -23.86
CA GLU A 821 -21.61 22.38 -23.09
C GLU A 821 -20.39 21.66 -22.49
N ARG A 822 -19.33 22.41 -22.21
CA ARG A 822 -18.02 21.92 -21.72
C ARG A 822 -18.15 20.90 -20.59
N GLU A 823 -18.97 21.16 -19.58
CA GLU A 823 -19.15 20.29 -18.42
C GLU A 823 -19.72 18.90 -18.80
N VAL A 824 -20.53 18.81 -19.85
CA VAL A 824 -21.10 17.57 -20.36
C VAL A 824 -20.11 16.86 -21.29
N ALA A 825 -19.49 17.60 -22.22
CA ALA A 825 -18.51 17.07 -23.14
C ALA A 825 -17.29 16.48 -22.41
N THR A 826 -16.77 17.15 -21.39
CA THR A 826 -15.58 16.69 -20.67
C THR A 826 -15.82 15.47 -19.78
N GLU A 827 -17.07 15.10 -19.48
CA GLU A 827 -17.39 13.90 -18.69
C GLU A 827 -16.98 12.60 -19.41
N LEU A 828 -16.96 12.58 -20.75
CA LEU A 828 -16.52 11.39 -21.50
C LEU A 828 -15.03 11.08 -21.33
N LEU A 829 -14.23 12.08 -20.92
CA LEU A 829 -12.79 11.96 -20.72
C LEU A 829 -12.44 11.24 -19.41
N ASP A 830 -13.39 11.09 -18.49
CA ASP A 830 -13.17 10.43 -17.20
C ASP A 830 -13.06 8.91 -17.33
N LEU A 831 -13.48 8.32 -18.47
CA LEU A 831 -13.35 6.90 -18.73
C LEU A 831 -12.00 6.62 -19.41
N PRO A 832 -11.08 5.87 -18.78
CA PRO A 832 -9.82 5.51 -19.41
C PRO A 832 -10.00 4.33 -20.39
N PRO A 833 -9.10 4.14 -21.38
CA PRO A 833 -9.21 3.03 -22.33
C PRO A 833 -9.14 1.65 -21.67
N THR A 834 -8.48 1.56 -20.51
CA THR A 834 -8.37 0.31 -19.73
C THR A 834 -9.71 -0.12 -19.12
N ALA A 835 -10.69 0.79 -18.99
CA ALA A 835 -12.04 0.53 -18.52
C ALA A 835 -13.04 0.30 -19.67
N VAL A 836 -12.62 0.42 -20.93
CA VAL A 836 -13.44 0.16 -22.12
C VAL A 836 -13.03 -1.17 -22.75
N ALA A 837 -14.03 -1.98 -23.09
CA ALA A 837 -13.83 -3.26 -23.78
C ALA A 837 -13.14 -3.05 -25.14
N ARG A 838 -12.24 -3.97 -25.54
CA ARG A 838 -11.49 -3.89 -26.83
C ARG A 838 -12.36 -3.49 -28.02
N ARG A 839 -13.50 -4.16 -28.16
CA ARG A 839 -14.47 -3.98 -29.25
C ARG A 839 -15.01 -2.56 -29.40
N HIS A 840 -14.90 -1.73 -28.35
CA HIS A 840 -15.43 -0.37 -28.30
C HIS A 840 -14.35 0.72 -28.28
N ARG A 841 -13.06 0.36 -28.24
CA ARG A 841 -12.00 1.36 -28.01
C ARG A 841 -11.83 2.32 -29.16
N ASP A 842 -11.88 1.85 -30.40
CA ASP A 842 -11.72 2.69 -31.60
C ASP A 842 -12.82 3.75 -31.65
N ARG A 843 -14.09 3.33 -31.61
CA ARG A 843 -15.24 4.23 -31.60
C ARG A 843 -15.24 5.20 -30.43
N TYR A 844 -14.78 4.78 -29.24
CA TYR A 844 -14.69 5.68 -28.09
C TYR A 844 -13.54 6.70 -28.22
N ALA A 845 -12.41 6.29 -28.81
CA ALA A 845 -11.27 7.16 -29.04
C ALA A 845 -11.60 8.31 -30.00
N GLU A 846 -12.49 8.09 -30.97
CA GLU A 846 -12.98 9.13 -31.87
C GLU A 846 -13.75 10.24 -31.12
N LEU A 847 -14.51 9.89 -30.08
CA LEU A 847 -15.19 10.87 -29.23
C LEU A 847 -14.19 11.72 -28.44
N VAL A 848 -13.14 11.09 -27.91
CA VAL A 848 -12.05 11.80 -27.20
C VAL A 848 -11.31 12.75 -28.15
N ARG A 849 -11.05 12.31 -29.38
CA ARG A 849 -10.46 13.15 -30.44
C ARG A 849 -11.37 14.33 -30.79
N ALA A 850 -12.68 14.12 -30.88
CA ALA A 850 -13.65 15.19 -31.14
C ALA A 850 -13.62 16.26 -30.04
N VAL A 851 -13.55 15.87 -28.77
CA VAL A 851 -13.40 16.83 -27.65
C VAL A 851 -12.07 17.58 -27.71
N ALA A 852 -10.98 16.91 -28.07
CA ALA A 852 -9.67 17.54 -28.23
C ALA A 852 -9.63 18.55 -29.40
N ALA A 853 -10.47 18.35 -30.41
CA ALA A 853 -10.63 19.24 -31.57
C ALA A 853 -11.70 20.33 -31.38
N SER A 854 -12.25 20.48 -30.17
CA SER A 854 -13.26 21.50 -29.85
C SER A 854 -12.76 22.91 -30.17
N THR A 855 -13.65 23.78 -30.67
CA THR A 855 -13.35 25.21 -30.87
C THR A 855 -13.31 25.99 -29.57
N ASP A 856 -13.93 25.49 -28.49
CA ASP A 856 -13.78 26.04 -27.14
C ASP A 856 -12.41 25.62 -26.53
N PRO A 857 -11.50 26.58 -26.24
CA PRO A 857 -10.15 26.26 -25.77
C PRO A 857 -10.10 25.49 -24.45
N ASP A 858 -11.06 25.71 -23.55
CA ASP A 858 -11.10 25.03 -22.26
C ASP A 858 -11.51 23.55 -22.41
N THR A 859 -12.51 23.27 -23.26
CA THR A 859 -12.90 21.90 -23.63
C THR A 859 -11.75 21.19 -24.36
N ALA A 860 -11.15 21.85 -25.35
CA ALA A 860 -10.03 21.31 -26.12
C ALA A 860 -8.83 20.95 -25.23
N ARG A 861 -8.46 21.82 -24.26
CA ARG A 861 -7.37 21.57 -23.31
C ARG A 861 -7.57 20.27 -22.54
N ARG A 862 -8.79 20.03 -22.04
CA ARG A 862 -9.14 18.79 -21.31
C ARG A 862 -9.07 17.58 -22.24
N GLY A 863 -9.58 17.71 -23.47
CA GLY A 863 -9.46 16.66 -24.50
C GLY A 863 -8.01 16.31 -24.80
N LEU A 864 -7.15 17.31 -25.05
CA LEU A 864 -5.72 17.14 -25.34
C LEU A 864 -4.95 16.50 -24.16
N GLU A 865 -5.32 16.78 -22.91
CA GLU A 865 -4.75 16.11 -21.74
C GLU A 865 -5.07 14.60 -21.70
N ALA A 866 -6.27 14.21 -22.14
CA ALA A 866 -6.76 12.83 -22.11
C ALA A 866 -6.38 12.01 -23.35
N LEU A 867 -6.32 12.65 -24.52
CA LEU A 867 -6.09 12.04 -25.84
C LEU A 867 -4.86 11.11 -25.91
N PRO A 868 -3.72 11.38 -25.25
CA PRO A 868 -2.57 10.48 -25.29
C PRO A 868 -2.83 9.07 -24.80
N GLN A 869 -3.82 8.85 -23.92
CA GLN A 869 -4.19 7.52 -23.47
C GLN A 869 -4.95 6.74 -24.56
N TRP A 870 -5.56 7.46 -25.50
CA TRP A 870 -6.46 6.93 -26.52
C TRP A 870 -5.83 6.81 -27.91
N ILE A 871 -4.65 7.41 -28.12
CA ILE A 871 -4.06 7.58 -29.45
C ILE A 871 -3.88 6.29 -30.25
N ARG A 872 -3.67 5.15 -29.58
CA ARG A 872 -3.56 3.83 -30.22
C ARG A 872 -4.81 3.48 -31.05
N TRP A 873 -5.95 4.05 -30.71
CA TRP A 873 -7.27 3.74 -31.26
C TRP A 873 -7.89 4.95 -32.00
N ALA A 874 -7.18 6.08 -32.12
CA ALA A 874 -7.67 7.31 -32.74
C ALA A 874 -6.79 7.75 -33.92
N ASP A 875 -7.16 7.30 -35.13
CA ASP A 875 -6.48 7.70 -36.37
C ASP A 875 -6.51 9.22 -36.58
N GLY A 876 -5.53 9.76 -37.31
CA GLY A 876 -5.41 11.19 -37.62
C GLY A 876 -5.02 12.09 -36.44
N THR A 877 -4.79 11.53 -35.24
CA THR A 877 -4.43 12.30 -34.04
C THR A 877 -3.07 12.99 -34.19
N ALA A 878 -2.10 12.37 -34.85
CA ALA A 878 -0.80 12.99 -35.10
C ALA A 878 -0.93 14.29 -35.93
N ASP A 879 -1.77 14.29 -36.97
CA ASP A 879 -1.96 15.46 -37.83
C ASP A 879 -2.67 16.60 -37.10
N LEU A 880 -3.70 16.29 -36.31
CA LEU A 880 -4.36 17.26 -35.43
C LEU A 880 -3.35 17.93 -34.50
N LEU A 881 -2.54 17.13 -33.80
CA LEU A 881 -1.57 17.63 -32.82
C LEU A 881 -0.44 18.44 -33.46
N VAL A 882 0.09 17.99 -34.61
CA VAL A 882 1.10 18.75 -35.36
C VAL A 882 0.52 20.09 -35.83
N GLY A 883 -0.70 20.10 -36.38
CA GLY A 883 -1.38 21.33 -36.81
C GLY A 883 -1.53 22.34 -35.67
N LEU A 884 -2.00 21.89 -34.49
CA LEU A 884 -2.17 22.74 -33.31
C LEU A 884 -0.83 23.30 -32.77
N VAL A 885 0.27 22.56 -32.91
CA VAL A 885 1.61 22.97 -32.44
C VAL A 885 2.28 23.94 -33.41
N VAL A 886 2.10 23.76 -34.72
CA VAL A 886 2.70 24.61 -35.76
C VAL A 886 1.92 25.92 -35.95
N ASP A 887 0.61 25.92 -35.68
CA ASP A 887 -0.22 27.12 -35.73
C ASP A 887 0.18 28.14 -34.62
N LEU A 888 0.91 29.19 -35.01
CA LEU A 888 1.35 30.25 -34.10
C LEU A 888 0.19 31.12 -33.58
N ASP A 889 -0.97 31.07 -34.23
CA ASP A 889 -2.16 31.82 -33.80
C ASP A 889 -2.96 31.06 -32.72
N ASN A 890 -2.76 29.74 -32.60
CA ASN A 890 -3.19 28.96 -31.44
C ASN A 890 -2.32 29.26 -30.21
N THR A 891 -2.66 30.29 -29.45
CA THR A 891 -1.95 30.67 -28.22
C THR A 891 -2.44 29.91 -26.98
N ALA A 892 -3.67 29.38 -27.00
CA ALA A 892 -4.35 28.87 -25.82
C ALA A 892 -4.13 27.37 -25.52
N THR A 893 -3.80 26.56 -26.54
CA THR A 893 -3.74 25.08 -26.40
C THR A 893 -2.46 24.43 -26.93
N TRP A 894 -1.55 25.19 -27.58
CA TRP A 894 -0.35 24.63 -28.21
C TRP A 894 0.54 23.83 -27.25
N GLU A 895 0.67 24.25 -25.98
CA GLU A 895 1.51 23.55 -25.01
C GLU A 895 0.89 22.21 -24.59
N SER A 896 -0.44 22.18 -24.42
CA SER A 896 -1.20 20.93 -24.20
C SER A 896 -1.12 20.01 -25.41
N ALA A 897 -1.21 20.56 -26.62
CA ALA A 897 -1.03 19.80 -27.86
C ALA A 897 0.39 19.26 -28.01
N LEU A 898 1.42 20.05 -27.66
CA LEU A 898 2.81 19.60 -27.65
C LEU A 898 3.02 18.48 -26.62
N ALA A 899 2.51 18.63 -25.40
CA ALA A 899 2.60 17.59 -24.38
C ALA A 899 1.88 16.30 -24.82
N ALA A 900 0.75 16.43 -25.52
CA ALA A 900 0.03 15.30 -26.10
C ALA A 900 0.82 14.65 -27.25
N LEU A 901 1.40 15.43 -28.16
CA LEU A 901 2.23 14.98 -29.28
C LEU A 901 3.50 14.25 -28.80
N MET A 902 4.09 14.72 -27.71
CA MET A 902 5.22 14.07 -27.07
C MET A 902 4.83 12.68 -26.56
N ARG A 903 3.71 12.58 -25.84
CA ARG A 903 3.21 11.28 -25.37
C ARG A 903 2.80 10.36 -26.52
N ALA A 904 2.16 10.91 -27.54
CA ALA A 904 1.78 10.23 -28.78
C ALA A 904 2.96 9.53 -29.46
N SER A 905 4.03 10.31 -29.69
CA SER A 905 5.23 9.84 -30.40
C SER A 905 6.00 8.80 -29.61
N ALA A 906 6.11 9.00 -28.28
CA ALA A 906 6.67 7.98 -27.39
C ALA A 906 5.86 6.67 -27.45
N THR A 907 4.54 6.80 -27.52
CA THR A 907 3.60 5.68 -27.52
C THR A 907 3.68 4.84 -28.80
N ALA A 908 3.77 5.50 -29.96
CA ALA A 908 3.97 4.85 -31.25
C ALA A 908 5.41 4.35 -31.45
N SER A 909 6.36 4.80 -30.61
CA SER A 909 7.80 4.66 -30.85
C SER A 909 8.21 5.21 -32.23
N ASP A 910 7.51 6.26 -32.67
CA ASP A 910 7.67 6.89 -33.96
C ASP A 910 8.06 8.36 -33.75
N PRO A 911 9.28 8.78 -34.15
CA PRO A 911 9.70 10.17 -34.04
C PRO A 911 9.14 11.08 -35.15
N GLU A 912 8.54 10.52 -36.21
CA GLU A 912 8.13 11.29 -37.39
C GLU A 912 7.11 12.40 -37.09
N PRO A 913 6.08 12.23 -36.24
CA PRO A 913 5.18 13.33 -35.89
C PRO A 913 5.89 14.53 -35.24
N LEU A 914 6.88 14.26 -34.38
CA LEU A 914 7.70 15.32 -33.78
C LEU A 914 8.63 15.97 -34.81
N ARG A 915 9.18 15.16 -35.73
CA ARG A 915 9.99 15.67 -36.84
C ARG A 915 9.21 16.61 -37.74
N ARG A 916 7.97 16.24 -38.10
CA ARG A 916 7.05 17.12 -38.85
C ARG A 916 6.70 18.39 -38.09
N ALA A 917 6.48 18.32 -36.77
CA ALA A 917 6.26 19.51 -35.95
C ALA A 917 7.50 20.42 -35.92
N VAL A 918 8.71 19.87 -35.82
CA VAL A 918 9.96 20.64 -35.91
C VAL A 918 10.11 21.28 -37.28
N ALA A 919 9.93 20.53 -38.38
CA ALA A 919 10.01 21.07 -39.73
C ALA A 919 8.98 22.18 -39.98
N GLY A 920 7.73 22.00 -39.53
CA GLY A 920 6.68 23.00 -39.62
C GLY A 920 6.98 24.26 -38.80
N LEU A 921 7.49 24.09 -37.56
CA LEU A 921 7.91 25.22 -36.72
C LEU A 921 9.09 25.98 -37.31
N LEU A 922 10.07 25.28 -37.89
CA LEU A 922 11.21 25.91 -38.58
C LEU A 922 10.76 26.76 -39.77
N ALA A 923 9.74 26.32 -40.52
CA ALA A 923 9.19 27.06 -41.65
C ALA A 923 8.50 28.38 -41.24
N VAL A 924 8.07 28.51 -39.98
CA VAL A 924 7.38 29.70 -39.45
C VAL A 924 8.15 30.39 -38.31
N ALA A 925 9.38 29.95 -38.01
CA ALA A 925 10.11 30.31 -36.79
C ALA A 925 10.36 31.82 -36.66
N ASP A 926 10.60 32.47 -37.79
CA ASP A 926 10.97 33.88 -37.88
C ASP A 926 9.78 34.78 -38.31
N ARG A 927 8.54 34.25 -38.26
CA ARG A 927 7.32 35.04 -38.60
C ARG A 927 7.08 36.20 -37.63
N HIS A 928 7.51 36.04 -36.38
CA HIS A 928 7.44 37.03 -35.30
C HIS A 928 8.78 37.07 -34.59
N GLU A 929 9.26 38.27 -34.30
CA GLU A 929 10.57 38.50 -33.68
C GLU A 929 10.39 39.11 -32.29
N THR A 930 9.86 40.34 -32.19
CA THR A 930 9.76 41.08 -30.91
C THR A 930 8.46 41.87 -30.75
N GLU A 931 7.40 41.49 -31.46
CA GLU A 931 6.10 42.16 -31.35
C GLU A 931 5.48 42.02 -29.95
N PRO A 932 4.63 42.96 -29.50
CA PRO A 932 3.97 42.88 -28.20
C PRO A 932 3.26 41.53 -27.99
N PHE A 933 3.59 40.86 -26.88
CA PHE A 933 3.09 39.52 -26.53
C PHE A 933 3.47 38.39 -27.51
N ARG A 934 4.41 38.63 -28.46
CA ARG A 934 4.83 37.70 -29.52
C ARG A 934 6.36 37.80 -29.78
N ASP A 935 7.16 37.28 -28.85
CA ASP A 935 8.63 37.20 -28.97
C ASP A 935 9.07 35.80 -29.44
N LEU A 936 9.55 35.68 -30.68
CA LEU A 936 10.08 34.45 -31.28
C LEU A 936 9.26 33.16 -30.96
N PRO A 937 7.92 33.14 -31.09
CA PRO A 937 7.07 32.04 -30.63
C PRO A 937 7.43 30.69 -31.25
N GLY A 938 7.86 30.65 -32.52
CA GLY A 938 8.32 29.41 -33.15
C GLY A 938 9.58 28.84 -32.49
N ARG A 939 10.57 29.69 -32.18
CA ARG A 939 11.79 29.29 -31.45
C ARG A 939 11.49 28.88 -30.00
N GLN A 940 10.56 29.56 -29.33
CA GLN A 940 10.11 29.17 -28.00
C GLN A 940 9.47 27.77 -28.00
N ARG A 941 8.62 27.45 -28.99
CA ARG A 941 7.99 26.13 -29.13
C ARG A 941 9.00 25.02 -29.43
N ILE A 942 10.00 25.27 -30.29
CA ILE A 942 11.12 24.34 -30.53
C ILE A 942 11.90 24.08 -29.24
N THR A 943 12.20 25.14 -28.48
CA THR A 943 12.92 25.03 -27.19
C THR A 943 12.12 24.24 -26.16
N ALA A 944 10.80 24.46 -26.09
CA ALA A 944 9.90 23.71 -25.23
C ALA A 944 9.85 22.22 -25.60
N LEU A 945 9.82 21.90 -26.91
CA LEU A 945 9.88 20.52 -27.40
C LEU A 945 11.18 19.84 -26.97
N VAL A 946 12.33 20.49 -27.21
CA VAL A 946 13.65 19.96 -26.82
C VAL A 946 13.72 19.72 -25.32
N ARG A 947 13.28 20.70 -24.51
CA ARG A 947 13.20 20.57 -23.05
C ARG A 947 12.39 19.35 -22.63
N HIS A 948 11.23 19.11 -23.24
CA HIS A 948 10.40 17.95 -22.92
C HIS A 948 11.03 16.60 -23.29
N VAL A 949 11.83 16.55 -24.36
CA VAL A 949 12.62 15.35 -24.71
C VAL A 949 13.68 15.10 -23.63
N VAL A 950 14.40 16.14 -23.21
CA VAL A 950 15.46 16.07 -22.19
C VAL A 950 14.93 15.65 -20.81
N GLU A 951 13.77 16.17 -20.40
CA GLU A 951 13.10 15.79 -19.14
C GLU A 951 12.78 14.29 -19.07
N ARG A 952 12.66 13.61 -20.22
CA ARG A 952 12.27 12.19 -20.34
C ARG A 952 13.41 11.27 -20.76
N ARG A 953 14.65 11.74 -20.58
CA ARG A 953 15.90 11.08 -20.96
C ARG A 953 16.11 9.64 -20.49
N ASP A 954 15.43 9.23 -19.43
CA ASP A 954 15.59 7.90 -18.83
C ASP A 954 14.76 6.81 -19.55
N ALA A 955 13.94 7.18 -20.55
CA ALA A 955 13.18 6.22 -21.37
C ALA A 955 13.82 6.03 -22.75
N ILE A 956 14.11 4.78 -23.11
CA ILE A 956 14.85 4.37 -24.32
C ILE A 956 14.31 5.02 -25.61
N GLY A 957 12.98 5.13 -25.74
CA GLY A 957 12.34 5.69 -26.94
C GLY A 957 12.75 7.14 -27.25
N TRP A 958 13.08 7.94 -26.23
CA TRP A 958 13.44 9.35 -26.43
C TRP A 958 14.85 9.55 -26.99
N ARG A 959 15.74 8.56 -26.85
CA ARG A 959 17.07 8.61 -27.47
C ARG A 959 16.98 8.47 -28.99
N ALA A 960 16.10 7.59 -29.46
CA ALA A 960 15.83 7.44 -30.89
C ALA A 960 15.22 8.73 -31.47
N THR A 961 14.27 9.34 -30.76
CA THR A 961 13.72 10.65 -31.13
C THR A 961 14.80 11.72 -31.18
N ALA A 962 15.66 11.81 -30.15
CA ALA A 962 16.73 12.78 -30.10
C ALA A 962 17.72 12.63 -31.28
N ARG A 963 18.05 11.38 -31.67
CA ARG A 963 18.89 11.06 -32.83
C ARG A 963 18.31 11.54 -34.15
N VAL A 964 16.99 11.45 -34.32
CA VAL A 964 16.30 11.90 -35.54
C VAL A 964 16.17 13.42 -35.62
N LEU A 965 15.92 14.09 -34.49
CA LEU A 965 15.68 15.54 -34.46
C LEU A 965 16.97 16.38 -34.48
N ALA A 966 18.09 15.87 -33.94
CA ALA A 966 19.34 16.63 -33.84
C ALA A 966 19.89 17.11 -35.20
N PRO A 967 19.94 16.30 -36.27
CA PRO A 967 20.41 16.75 -37.59
C PRO A 967 19.55 17.86 -38.19
N ASP A 968 18.22 17.76 -38.12
CA ASP A 968 17.30 18.75 -38.68
C ASP A 968 17.46 20.11 -37.96
N LEU A 969 17.59 20.10 -36.63
CA LEU A 969 17.85 21.30 -35.84
C LEU A 969 19.24 21.90 -36.13
N ALA A 970 20.26 21.06 -36.31
CA ALA A 970 21.61 21.52 -36.67
C ALA A 970 21.62 22.20 -38.05
N ALA A 971 20.95 21.62 -39.04
CA ALA A 971 20.85 22.16 -40.40
C ALA A 971 20.16 23.54 -40.44
N ALA A 972 19.18 23.76 -39.55
CA ALA A 972 18.47 25.02 -39.43
C ALA A 972 19.12 26.03 -38.45
N GLY A 973 20.34 25.77 -37.97
CA GLY A 973 21.09 26.70 -37.10
C GLY A 973 20.74 26.66 -35.61
N HIS A 974 19.92 25.70 -35.16
CA HIS A 974 19.58 25.49 -33.73
C HIS A 974 20.61 24.59 -33.01
N HIS A 975 21.90 24.93 -33.14
CA HIS A 975 23.02 24.06 -32.72
C HIS A 975 23.03 23.71 -31.22
N SER A 976 22.64 24.61 -30.33
CA SER A 976 22.61 24.32 -28.88
C SER A 976 21.60 23.20 -28.57
N SER A 977 20.40 23.25 -29.17
CA SER A 977 19.40 22.18 -29.05
C SER A 977 19.85 20.88 -29.71
N ALA A 978 20.52 20.96 -30.87
CA ALA A 978 21.06 19.78 -31.55
C ALA A 978 22.12 19.07 -30.69
N VAL A 979 23.04 19.80 -30.06
CA VAL A 979 24.03 19.25 -29.12
C VAL A 979 23.33 18.58 -27.94
N THR A 980 22.34 19.23 -27.33
CA THR A 980 21.57 18.65 -26.23
C THR A 980 20.92 17.32 -26.59
N LEU A 981 20.28 17.25 -27.75
CA LEU A 981 19.65 16.03 -28.23
C LEU A 981 20.68 14.96 -28.61
N ALA A 982 21.79 15.34 -29.24
CA ALA A 982 22.84 14.38 -29.60
C ALA A 982 23.50 13.75 -28.36
N THR A 983 23.79 14.54 -27.31
CA THR A 983 24.33 14.02 -26.05
C THR A 983 23.36 13.04 -25.39
N LEU A 984 22.06 13.33 -25.50
CA LEU A 984 21.00 12.45 -25.02
C LEU A 984 20.90 11.14 -25.82
N ALA A 985 21.18 11.17 -27.13
CA ALA A 985 21.05 10.04 -28.04
C ALA A 985 22.15 8.97 -27.90
N VAL A 986 23.16 9.19 -27.06
CA VAL A 986 24.31 8.29 -26.85
C VAL A 986 23.86 6.94 -26.26
N PRO A 987 24.10 5.80 -26.94
CA PRO A 987 23.64 4.47 -26.53
C PRO A 987 24.67 3.78 -25.60
N TRP A 988 24.61 4.09 -24.31
CA TRP A 988 25.54 3.56 -23.31
C TRP A 988 25.52 2.03 -23.18
N GLU A 989 24.44 1.37 -23.59
CA GLU A 989 24.21 -0.05 -23.35
C GLU A 989 24.70 -0.97 -24.49
N GLU A 990 24.92 -0.43 -25.70
CA GLU A 990 25.04 -1.23 -26.94
C GLU A 990 26.46 -1.37 -27.51
N GLY A 991 27.45 -0.74 -26.90
CA GLY A 991 28.83 -0.72 -27.44
C GLY A 991 29.11 0.42 -28.41
N ALA A 992 28.11 1.23 -28.73
CA ALA A 992 28.16 2.25 -29.77
C ALA A 992 28.28 3.69 -29.23
N GLU A 993 28.66 3.87 -27.97
CA GLU A 993 28.79 5.19 -27.36
C GLU A 993 29.90 6.03 -28.00
N LEU A 994 30.99 5.42 -28.48
CA LEU A 994 32.09 6.15 -29.10
C LEU A 994 31.63 6.82 -30.40
N ASP A 995 30.96 6.08 -31.28
CA ASP A 995 30.47 6.61 -32.56
C ASP A 995 29.39 7.66 -32.37
N ALA A 996 28.51 7.49 -31.37
CA ALA A 996 27.54 8.52 -31.01
C ALA A 996 28.20 9.77 -30.43
N LEU A 997 29.23 9.64 -29.60
CA LEU A 997 29.98 10.80 -29.06
C LEU A 997 30.77 11.53 -30.16
N ARG A 998 31.24 10.83 -31.18
CA ARG A 998 31.78 11.46 -32.41
C ARG A 998 30.73 12.28 -33.13
N GLU A 999 29.49 11.79 -33.18
CA GLU A 999 28.37 12.55 -33.75
C GLU A 999 28.05 13.81 -32.93
N VAL A 1000 28.07 13.72 -31.59
CA VAL A 1000 27.98 14.91 -30.71
C VAL A 1000 29.06 15.93 -31.03
N ALA A 1001 30.31 15.48 -31.21
CA ALA A 1001 31.42 16.35 -31.58
C ALA A 1001 31.23 17.04 -32.95
N ARG A 1002 30.57 16.37 -33.91
CA ARG A 1002 30.23 16.98 -35.22
C ARG A 1002 29.21 18.11 -35.09
N PHE A 1003 28.25 18.02 -34.16
CA PHE A 1003 27.29 19.12 -33.91
C PHE A 1003 27.90 20.25 -33.07
N ALA A 1004 28.83 19.92 -32.19
CA ALA A 1004 29.56 20.87 -31.34
C ALA A 1004 30.72 21.57 -32.10
N VAL A 1005 30.40 22.25 -33.20
CA VAL A 1005 31.39 22.88 -34.09
C VAL A 1005 32.13 24.08 -33.48
N ARG A 1006 31.56 24.71 -32.44
CA ARG A 1006 32.14 25.89 -31.76
C ARG A 1006 32.62 25.55 -30.34
N PRO A 1007 33.65 26.24 -29.80
CA PRO A 1007 34.16 26.01 -28.44
C PRO A 1007 33.07 26.01 -27.35
N THR A 1008 32.15 27.00 -27.38
CA THR A 1008 31.04 27.10 -26.42
C THR A 1008 30.12 25.87 -26.43
N LEU A 1009 29.86 25.30 -27.61
CA LEU A 1009 29.04 24.11 -27.78
C LEU A 1009 29.75 22.83 -27.32
N ARG A 1010 31.08 22.75 -27.48
CA ARG A 1010 31.88 21.60 -26.97
C ARG A 1010 31.85 21.55 -25.45
N TRP A 1011 31.92 22.69 -24.79
CA TRP A 1011 31.81 22.79 -23.33
C TRP A 1011 30.39 22.52 -22.84
N GLN A 1012 29.36 22.97 -23.56
CA GLN A 1012 27.97 22.55 -23.30
C GLN A 1012 27.84 21.02 -23.35
N ALA A 1013 28.33 20.38 -24.43
CA ALA A 1013 28.28 18.93 -24.60
C ALA A 1013 29.04 18.19 -23.48
N SER A 1014 30.21 18.71 -23.07
CA SER A 1014 31.00 18.17 -21.95
C SER A 1014 30.22 18.20 -20.63
N GLY A 1015 29.56 19.31 -20.29
CA GLY A 1015 28.74 19.43 -19.09
C GLY A 1015 27.54 18.48 -19.09
N GLU A 1016 26.80 18.42 -20.21
CA GLU A 1016 25.67 17.50 -20.36
C GLU A 1016 26.11 16.02 -20.26
N LEU A 1017 27.26 15.68 -20.83
CA LEU A 1017 27.85 14.35 -20.77
C LEU A 1017 28.21 13.97 -19.32
N ALA A 1018 28.85 14.88 -18.59
CA ALA A 1018 29.21 14.67 -17.19
C ALA A 1018 27.96 14.40 -16.32
N ASP A 1019 26.90 15.16 -16.54
CA ASP A 1019 25.62 14.96 -15.88
C ASP A 1019 25.03 13.56 -16.15
N VAL A 1020 25.03 13.12 -17.41
CA VAL A 1020 24.58 11.77 -17.80
C VAL A 1020 25.41 10.69 -17.13
N LEU A 1021 26.73 10.80 -17.19
CA LEU A 1021 27.64 9.81 -16.61
C LEU A 1021 27.49 9.71 -15.09
N ASN A 1022 27.34 10.82 -14.37
CA ASN A 1022 27.17 10.80 -12.91
C ASN A 1022 25.97 9.93 -12.47
N ARG A 1023 24.91 9.87 -13.28
CA ARG A 1023 23.72 9.05 -12.99
C ARG A 1023 23.91 7.57 -13.35
N LEU A 1024 24.56 7.30 -14.48
CA LEU A 1024 24.68 5.95 -15.04
C LEU A 1024 25.90 5.19 -14.53
N LEU A 1025 26.93 5.88 -14.02
CA LEU A 1025 28.21 5.31 -13.62
C LEU A 1025 28.12 4.04 -12.78
N PRO A 1026 27.20 3.91 -11.79
CA PRO A 1026 27.08 2.67 -11.00
C PRO A 1026 26.77 1.41 -11.82
N ARG A 1027 26.27 1.56 -13.06
CA ARG A 1027 25.80 0.50 -13.96
C ARG A 1027 26.70 0.27 -15.18
N LEU A 1028 27.66 1.16 -15.43
CA LEU A 1028 28.52 1.12 -16.61
C LEU A 1028 29.87 0.44 -16.32
N SER A 1029 30.44 -0.15 -17.37
CA SER A 1029 31.79 -0.73 -17.31
C SER A 1029 32.85 0.35 -17.36
N ARG A 1030 33.63 0.48 -16.28
CA ARG A 1030 34.75 1.44 -16.21
C ARG A 1030 35.82 1.18 -17.27
N ARG A 1031 36.12 -0.08 -17.57
CA ARG A 1031 37.10 -0.47 -18.61
C ARG A 1031 36.70 0.07 -19.99
N ARG A 1032 35.41 -0.05 -20.32
CA ARG A 1032 34.87 0.41 -21.61
C ARG A 1032 34.88 1.94 -21.69
N LEU A 1033 34.51 2.62 -20.62
CA LEU A 1033 34.59 4.09 -20.54
C LEU A 1033 36.03 4.62 -20.69
N HIS A 1034 37.04 3.90 -20.19
CA HIS A 1034 38.45 4.28 -20.39
C HIS A 1034 38.86 4.23 -21.87
N GLN A 1035 38.46 3.17 -22.58
CA GLN A 1035 38.70 3.04 -24.02
C GLN A 1035 38.04 4.17 -24.82
N VAL A 1036 36.79 4.52 -24.47
CA VAL A 1036 36.05 5.63 -25.07
C VAL A 1036 36.74 6.97 -24.81
N ALA A 1037 37.13 7.24 -23.55
CA ALA A 1037 37.82 8.48 -23.20
C ALA A 1037 39.16 8.64 -23.91
N THR A 1038 39.91 7.54 -24.07
CA THR A 1038 41.21 7.53 -24.77
C THR A 1038 41.04 7.90 -26.25
N ALA A 1039 40.04 7.32 -26.94
CA ALA A 1039 39.77 7.66 -28.34
C ALA A 1039 39.32 9.13 -28.49
N LEU A 1040 38.47 9.61 -27.59
CA LEU A 1040 37.99 11.00 -27.61
C LEU A 1040 39.07 12.02 -27.26
N ALA A 1041 40.14 11.65 -26.56
CA ALA A 1041 41.20 12.58 -26.19
C ALA A 1041 41.90 13.19 -27.41
N ALA A 1042 42.00 12.44 -28.51
CA ALA A 1042 42.55 12.93 -29.79
C ALA A 1042 41.51 13.64 -30.66
N GLU A 1043 40.23 13.25 -30.57
CA GLU A 1043 39.19 13.70 -31.50
C GLU A 1043 38.36 14.88 -30.96
N CYS A 1044 37.99 14.83 -29.67
CA CYS A 1044 37.19 15.85 -28.98
C CYS A 1044 37.58 15.90 -27.48
N PRO A 1045 38.70 16.56 -27.14
CA PRO A 1045 39.25 16.55 -25.78
C PRO A 1045 38.28 17.00 -24.66
N PRO A 1046 37.38 17.99 -24.85
CA PRO A 1046 36.39 18.35 -23.83
C PRO A 1046 35.45 17.21 -23.43
N LEU A 1047 35.06 16.33 -24.37
CA LEU A 1047 34.23 15.16 -24.07
C LEU A 1047 35.04 14.09 -23.34
N ALA A 1048 36.29 13.86 -23.73
CA ALA A 1048 37.20 12.96 -23.03
C ALA A 1048 37.39 13.39 -21.56
N LEU A 1049 37.59 14.69 -21.32
CA LEU A 1049 37.76 15.25 -19.99
C LEU A 1049 36.55 15.01 -19.08
N ALA A 1050 35.32 15.15 -19.60
CA ALA A 1050 34.10 14.85 -18.84
C ALA A 1050 34.04 13.37 -18.39
N VAL A 1051 34.42 12.44 -19.26
CA VAL A 1051 34.49 11.01 -18.90
C VAL A 1051 35.56 10.78 -17.84
N VAL A 1052 36.75 11.37 -18.02
CA VAL A 1052 37.88 11.24 -17.09
C VAL A 1052 37.54 11.76 -15.70
N GLU A 1053 36.93 12.95 -15.61
CA GLU A 1053 36.57 13.54 -14.33
C GLU A 1053 35.57 12.67 -13.56
N VAL A 1054 34.45 12.29 -14.21
CA VAL A 1054 33.37 11.56 -13.55
C VAL A 1054 33.81 10.15 -13.16
N VAL A 1055 34.41 9.41 -14.08
CA VAL A 1055 34.80 8.01 -13.83
C VAL A 1055 36.02 7.96 -12.91
N GLY A 1056 37.00 8.83 -13.12
CA GLY A 1056 38.19 8.95 -12.28
C GLY A 1056 37.83 9.24 -10.82
N ARG A 1057 36.96 10.23 -10.57
CA ARG A 1057 36.44 10.52 -9.23
C ARG A 1057 35.69 9.33 -8.63
N GLY A 1058 34.78 8.71 -9.39
CA GLY A 1058 33.99 7.58 -8.92
C GLY A 1058 34.81 6.32 -8.62
N ALA A 1059 35.96 6.15 -9.27
CA ALA A 1059 36.86 5.00 -9.12
C ALA A 1059 38.01 5.22 -8.12
N GLY A 1060 38.23 6.45 -7.65
CA GLY A 1060 39.36 6.77 -6.78
C GLY A 1060 40.69 6.95 -7.52
N TRP A 1061 40.64 7.49 -8.75
CA TRP A 1061 41.79 7.82 -9.59
C TRP A 1061 42.86 6.71 -9.78
N PRO A 1062 42.48 5.54 -10.34
CA PRO A 1062 43.44 4.52 -10.78
C PRO A 1062 44.49 5.10 -11.76
N GLY A 1063 45.64 4.44 -11.88
CA GLY A 1063 46.77 4.91 -12.72
C GLY A 1063 46.37 5.28 -14.14
N GLU A 1064 45.62 4.39 -14.81
CA GLU A 1064 45.13 4.57 -16.19
C GLU A 1064 44.33 5.87 -16.42
N TRP A 1065 43.58 6.33 -15.42
CA TRP A 1065 42.81 7.58 -15.48
C TRP A 1065 43.67 8.81 -15.17
N ARG A 1066 44.68 8.66 -14.31
CA ARG A 1066 45.66 9.72 -14.02
C ARG A 1066 46.58 9.97 -15.21
N ASP A 1067 46.94 8.93 -15.95
CA ASP A 1067 47.77 9.04 -17.14
C ASP A 1067 47.04 9.83 -18.23
N LEU A 1068 45.78 9.47 -18.50
CA LEU A 1068 44.92 10.20 -19.45
C LEU A 1068 44.66 11.65 -19.02
N LEU A 1069 44.45 11.92 -17.73
CA LEU A 1069 44.34 13.30 -17.23
C LEU A 1069 45.65 14.09 -17.42
N ARG A 1070 46.82 13.47 -17.22
CA ARG A 1070 48.12 14.13 -17.45
C ARG A 1070 48.33 14.48 -18.92
N GLU A 1071 47.86 13.65 -19.83
CA GLU A 1071 47.83 13.96 -21.26
C GLU A 1071 46.95 15.18 -21.54
N LEU A 1072 45.70 15.20 -21.05
CA LEU A 1072 44.78 16.34 -21.24
C LEU A 1072 45.30 17.65 -20.60
N ARG A 1073 46.02 17.59 -19.47
CA ARG A 1073 46.68 18.76 -18.86
C ARG A 1073 47.87 19.30 -19.66
N ARG A 1074 48.39 18.52 -20.61
CA ARG A 1074 49.48 18.91 -21.50
C ARG A 1074 48.98 19.13 -22.93
N HIS A 1075 47.66 19.14 -23.12
CA HIS A 1075 47.05 19.32 -24.42
C HIS A 1075 47.36 20.72 -24.99
N ASP A 1076 47.48 20.82 -26.31
CA ASP A 1076 47.89 22.06 -27.01
C ASP A 1076 46.81 23.15 -26.89
N ASP A 1077 45.53 22.75 -26.99
CA ASP A 1077 44.37 23.64 -26.78
C ASP A 1077 44.37 24.23 -25.34
N PRO A 1078 44.47 25.57 -25.19
CA PRO A 1078 44.53 26.24 -23.89
C PRO A 1078 43.29 26.02 -23.03
N ASP A 1079 42.08 25.97 -23.61
CA ASP A 1079 40.83 25.83 -22.87
C ASP A 1079 40.73 24.42 -22.27
N VAL A 1080 41.12 23.40 -23.05
CA VAL A 1080 41.18 22.00 -22.59
C VAL A 1080 42.17 21.85 -21.46
N ARG A 1081 43.35 22.45 -21.61
CA ARG A 1081 44.40 22.42 -20.59
C ARG A 1081 43.94 23.09 -19.30
N GLU A 1082 43.34 24.27 -19.38
CA GLU A 1082 42.82 25.00 -18.22
C GLU A 1082 41.74 24.18 -17.48
N ALA A 1083 40.77 23.63 -18.21
CA ALA A 1083 39.74 22.79 -17.61
C ALA A 1083 40.31 21.49 -17.01
N ALA A 1084 41.29 20.85 -17.66
CA ALA A 1084 41.94 19.65 -17.13
C ALA A 1084 42.80 19.94 -15.89
N LEU A 1085 43.36 21.15 -15.78
CA LEU A 1085 44.05 21.62 -14.58
C LEU A 1085 43.08 21.89 -13.42
N ALA A 1086 41.82 22.27 -13.70
CA ALA A 1086 40.77 22.41 -12.70
C ALA A 1086 40.23 21.06 -12.16
N VAL A 1087 40.54 19.94 -12.83
CA VAL A 1087 40.19 18.60 -12.35
C VAL A 1087 41.25 18.10 -11.37
N PHE A 1088 40.89 17.99 -10.10
CA PHE A 1088 41.78 17.53 -9.05
C PHE A 1088 41.62 16.03 -8.76
N THR A 1089 42.73 15.29 -8.83
CA THR A 1089 42.76 13.87 -8.42
C THR A 1089 42.75 13.71 -6.91
N ASP A 1090 43.24 14.74 -6.23
CA ASP A 1090 43.26 14.86 -4.79
C ASP A 1090 43.15 16.34 -4.43
N ARG A 1091 42.52 16.68 -3.30
CA ARG A 1091 42.40 18.07 -2.83
C ARG A 1091 43.31 18.25 -1.63
N GLU A 1092 44.14 19.29 -1.69
CA GLU A 1092 44.91 19.79 -0.55
C GLU A 1092 43.97 20.40 0.52
#